data_AF-A0A929Y0A4-F1
#
_entry.id   AF-A0A929Y0A4-F1
#
_cell.length_a   1.000
_cell.length_b   1.000
_cell.length_c   1.000
_cell.angle_alpha   90.00
_cell.angle_beta   90.00
_cell.angle_gamma   90.00
#
_symmetry.space_group_name_H-M   'P 1'
#
loop_
_entity.id
_entity.type
_entity.pdbx_description
1 polymer ?
#
loop_
_entity_poly.entity_id
_entity_poly.type
_entity_poly.pdbx_seq_one_letter_code
_entity_poly.pdbx_strand_id
1 'polypeptide(L)'
;MNSRRILLAIALSFFGVIALSKGASAGVPLSVQRQLRDACRGGTMDQVEYDGSTSFFEEYGNNDVVSANWVSSDINGDNVVNAVYEKRNFEISENNRIFYMNTAVLPCRGHQSGTAVNVRVDAGRYNAGDLIVSPPRAYGTYGQGHYHQYNFGQGQLMRSGQIKIIVKSSAINRLRDGDYISFSFHQCAKPNLTDINYGTDIDNNDIGKGPGGCYSRKIDIRVKVPNRFNVESSTRAAVLNSSQSLNSNDSRFRDNGRSNPQVARVGQWVSFRHRVTAKDFNRPDVQGFGSYTTFRNNGSGDTPISSNGGFIWRRYGYESQKTLINQGLLTDPVNSVNGNNETFRVTRDMAGRTICSSMAYRIEAGDVDGRNRYNQRTNEACVYVPYNFDITPCVQIDRIRNCSGGDIDVPTDGRIPPDPNNGEEIEVPDNGTRTSPIKYKITTWRVPAVREARPTVNNRRENENGDTCAANNFYWQVYQGLENCKVVREDSSGSSYDKSTKVADYIPEIEEGAEAGTRYCVALSISPYKMSDTQSRAEQEANSKQWRHSAPICIKVVKMPKVQFWGNGVFSRAGIRTSLSPTKEGVLGSWVEYEAITGGTIRNFRTESSQSTRRLAIENYTSTGNFGQGAPSIELVISSISSRFPRQNSDSAETRVTVYNNNNTTINVNGLLAADRRTEIIYGNNLRISDNIINSDRTVNSDRDFRQIIIIADGNITIDQNVKRIDAWLIAKGTINTCAVNGLQNIQNVTIGNCNEQLQIRGGTLSNRLRLWRTFGSDGKTASSLSEPAEIIKQSADTYLWSQAQSGGQGKIVTTYTKELPVRY
;
A
#
# COMPACT_ATOMS: atom_id res chain seq x y z
N MET A 1 66.23 12.53 16.61
CA MET A 1 65.83 13.96 16.57
C MET A 1 64.33 14.01 16.81
N ASN A 2 63.79 14.20 18.02
CA ASN A 2 64.14 15.06 19.15
C ASN A 2 63.93 16.55 18.84
N SER A 3 62.75 17.08 19.23
CA SER A 3 62.58 18.47 19.64
C SER A 3 61.25 18.60 20.40
N ARG A 4 61.28 19.29 21.55
CA ARG A 4 60.17 19.59 22.49
C ARG A 4 59.97 18.68 23.72
N ARG A 5 61.06 18.33 24.39
CA ARG A 5 61.06 18.04 25.85
C ARG A 5 62.22 18.72 26.60
N ILE A 6 62.68 19.87 26.13
CA ILE A 6 63.67 20.72 26.82
C ILE A 6 63.08 22.12 26.91
N LEU A 7 62.33 22.39 27.99
CA LEU A 7 61.99 23.74 28.47
C LEU A 7 61.28 23.74 29.85
N LEU A 8 60.99 22.58 30.45
CA LEU A 8 60.37 22.50 31.78
C LEU A 8 61.36 22.20 32.93
N ALA A 9 62.67 22.22 32.68
CA ALA A 9 63.69 21.84 33.67
C ALA A 9 64.57 23.01 34.17
N ILE A 10 64.26 24.26 33.80
CA ILE A 10 65.06 25.46 34.20
C ILE A 10 64.29 26.43 35.12
N ALA A 11 63.02 26.15 35.45
CA ALA A 11 62.25 26.99 36.38
C ALA A 11 62.10 26.40 37.80
N LEU A 12 62.80 25.28 38.10
CA LEU A 12 62.72 24.56 39.38
C LEU A 12 64.00 24.64 40.23
N SER A 13 64.94 25.53 39.90
CA SER A 13 66.22 25.69 40.62
C SER A 13 66.44 27.07 41.27
N PHE A 14 65.38 27.88 41.44
CA PHE A 14 65.44 29.11 42.25
C PHE A 14 64.55 29.07 43.50
N PHE A 15 64.37 27.87 44.08
CA PHE A 15 64.07 27.71 45.50
C PHE A 15 65.34 27.22 46.21
N GLY A 16 66.05 28.15 46.84
CA GLY A 16 67.19 27.81 47.66
C GLY A 16 67.79 29.05 48.32
N VAL A 17 67.54 29.19 49.61
CA VAL A 17 68.31 30.00 50.56
C VAL A 17 67.97 31.49 50.65
N ILE A 18 66.81 31.80 51.25
CA ILE A 18 66.76 32.64 52.46
C ILE A 18 65.80 31.94 53.44
N ALA A 19 66.26 30.83 54.02
CA ALA A 19 65.70 30.31 55.26
C ALA A 19 66.40 31.05 56.40
N LEU A 20 65.97 32.30 56.62
CA LEU A 20 66.30 33.08 57.81
C LEU A 20 65.03 33.15 58.66
N SER A 21 65.06 32.39 59.75
CA SER A 21 64.28 32.56 60.98
C SER A 21 63.06 33.47 60.90
N LYS A 22 61.85 32.88 60.97
CA LYS A 22 60.67 33.55 61.54
C LYS A 22 59.62 32.51 61.94
N GLY A 23 59.65 32.12 63.21
CA GLY A 23 58.39 31.89 63.90
C GLY A 23 57.57 33.18 63.90
N ALA A 24 56.24 33.02 63.94
CA ALA A 24 55.18 34.03 64.06
C ALA A 24 54.52 34.55 62.77
N SER A 25 53.17 34.43 62.74
CA SER A 25 52.18 35.06 61.84
C SER A 25 51.82 34.37 60.51
N ALA A 26 51.15 33.21 60.56
CA ALA A 26 50.33 32.69 59.46
C ALA A 26 48.84 32.77 59.84
N GLY A 27 48.02 33.48 59.06
CA GLY A 27 46.56 33.51 59.25
C GLY A 27 45.82 34.79 58.89
N VAL A 28 46.50 35.83 58.35
CA VAL A 28 45.85 37.09 57.91
C VAL A 28 46.44 37.55 56.57
N PRO A 29 45.60 37.84 55.55
CA PRO A 29 46.05 38.29 54.23
C PRO A 29 46.79 39.63 54.23
N LEU A 30 47.70 39.82 53.27
CA LEU A 30 48.54 41.02 53.17
C LEU A 30 47.74 42.33 53.03
N SER A 31 46.58 42.31 52.38
CA SER A 31 45.67 43.46 52.27
C SER A 31 45.14 43.88 53.64
N VAL A 32 44.73 42.92 54.46
CA VAL A 32 44.26 43.14 55.84
C VAL A 32 45.40 43.52 56.78
N GLN A 33 46.60 42.93 56.60
CA GLN A 33 47.78 43.32 57.37
C GLN A 33 48.16 44.79 57.15
N ARG A 34 48.09 45.25 55.89
CA ARG A 34 48.31 46.66 55.56
C ARG A 34 47.26 47.55 56.21
N GLN A 35 45.98 47.20 56.09
CA GLN A 35 44.88 47.92 56.73
C GLN A 35 45.12 48.08 58.25
N LEU A 36 45.44 47.00 58.96
CA LEU A 36 45.69 47.04 60.41
C LEU A 36 46.92 47.90 60.77
N ARG A 37 47.99 47.84 59.98
CA ARG A 37 49.20 48.64 60.23
C ARG A 37 48.97 50.13 59.95
N ASP A 38 48.22 50.46 58.91
CA ASP A 38 47.85 51.83 58.60
C ASP A 38 46.91 52.38 59.68
N ALA A 39 45.97 51.57 60.16
CA ALA A 39 45.11 51.91 61.31
C ALA A 39 45.91 52.23 62.58
N CYS A 40 46.99 51.49 62.88
CA CYS A 40 47.87 51.79 64.02
C CYS A 40 48.72 53.07 63.84
N ARG A 41 48.99 53.48 62.59
CA ARG A 41 49.74 54.73 62.30
C ARG A 41 48.86 55.96 62.47
N GLY A 42 47.54 55.81 62.35
CA GLY A 42 46.57 56.88 62.40
C GLY A 42 46.42 57.65 61.08
N GLY A 43 45.40 58.50 61.00
CA GLY A 43 45.03 59.29 59.83
C GLY A 43 43.82 58.74 59.06
N THR A 44 43.50 59.41 57.95
CA THR A 44 42.39 59.02 57.05
C THR A 44 42.73 57.76 56.27
N MET A 45 41.80 56.80 56.25
CA MET A 45 41.91 55.56 55.50
C MET A 45 40.81 55.51 54.43
N ASP A 46 41.18 55.07 53.23
CA ASP A 46 40.26 54.86 52.11
C ASP A 46 40.08 53.37 51.81
N GLN A 47 38.90 52.93 51.41
CA GLN A 47 38.64 51.58 50.92
C GLN A 47 38.71 51.52 49.39
N VAL A 48 39.06 50.35 48.85
CA VAL A 48 39.03 50.06 47.41
C VAL A 48 37.62 49.64 46.99
N GLU A 49 37.16 50.11 45.83
CA GLU A 49 35.90 49.72 45.20
C GLU A 49 36.08 48.65 44.12
N TYR A 50 34.98 48.02 43.69
CA TYR A 50 35.00 46.93 42.69
C TYR A 50 35.49 47.36 41.30
N ASP A 51 35.51 48.67 40.99
CA ASP A 51 36.05 49.26 39.77
C ASP A 51 37.52 49.71 39.92
N GLY A 52 38.11 49.54 41.11
CA GLY A 52 39.47 49.95 41.44
C GLY A 52 39.61 51.39 41.95
N SER A 53 38.53 52.16 42.03
CA SER A 53 38.53 53.49 42.67
C SER A 53 38.65 53.37 44.20
N THR A 54 38.94 54.48 44.89
CA THR A 54 39.00 54.53 46.36
C THR A 54 37.96 55.49 46.94
N SER A 55 37.41 55.16 48.10
CA SER A 55 36.43 55.98 48.83
C SER A 55 36.78 56.08 50.30
N PHE A 56 36.42 57.18 50.98
CA PHE A 56 36.67 57.35 52.41
C PHE A 56 36.09 56.17 53.21
N PHE A 57 36.92 55.54 54.03
CA PHE A 57 36.51 54.45 54.93
C PHE A 57 36.32 54.99 56.35
N GLU A 58 37.39 55.46 57.00
CA GLU A 58 37.37 55.90 58.39
C GLU A 58 38.63 56.71 58.74
N GLU A 59 38.59 57.53 59.79
CA GLU A 59 39.76 58.25 60.32
C GLU A 59 40.24 57.61 61.63
N TYR A 60 41.51 57.19 61.67
CA TYR A 60 42.11 56.52 62.83
C TYR A 60 42.92 57.48 63.71
N GLY A 61 42.76 57.34 65.02
CA GLY A 61 43.44 58.12 66.06
C GLY A 61 44.42 57.28 66.86
N ASN A 62 44.73 57.73 68.08
CA ASN A 62 45.70 57.08 68.96
C ASN A 62 45.08 55.87 69.70
N ASN A 63 45.12 54.69 69.08
CA ASN A 63 44.50 53.47 69.60
C ASN A 63 45.51 52.50 70.22
N ASP A 64 45.11 51.81 71.30
CA ASP A 64 45.94 50.77 71.93
C ASP A 64 45.87 49.43 71.18
N VAL A 65 44.69 49.14 70.59
CA VAL A 65 44.42 47.97 69.76
C VAL A 65 43.50 48.37 68.60
N VAL A 66 43.77 47.85 67.40
CA VAL A 66 42.88 48.00 66.23
C VAL A 66 42.40 46.64 65.76
N SER A 67 41.22 46.61 65.15
CA SER A 67 40.61 45.40 64.62
C SER A 67 40.21 45.59 63.16
N ALA A 68 40.21 44.50 62.40
CA ALA A 68 39.79 44.47 61.00
C ALA A 68 39.02 43.19 60.73
N ASN A 69 38.19 43.22 59.69
CA ASN A 69 37.46 42.07 59.22
C ASN A 69 37.55 41.91 57.70
N TRP A 70 37.45 40.66 57.26
CA TRP A 70 37.40 40.33 55.84
C TRP A 70 36.64 39.04 55.59
N VAL A 71 36.05 38.97 54.40
CA VAL A 71 35.39 37.77 53.88
C VAL A 71 36.37 36.98 53.03
N SER A 72 36.46 35.67 53.27
CA SER A 72 37.19 34.73 52.42
C SER A 72 36.28 33.63 51.87
N SER A 73 36.65 33.07 50.71
CA SER A 73 35.95 31.90 50.14
C SER A 73 36.47 30.57 50.70
N ASP A 74 37.60 30.58 51.39
CA ASP A 74 38.21 29.41 52.03
C ASP A 74 38.25 29.59 53.57
N ILE A 75 38.41 28.47 54.28
CA ILE A 75 38.42 28.41 55.74
C ILE A 75 39.70 28.98 56.38
N ASN A 76 40.82 29.04 55.65
CA ASN A 76 42.08 29.56 56.20
C ASN A 76 42.10 31.09 56.20
N GLY A 77 41.25 31.72 55.39
CA GLY A 77 41.16 33.17 55.30
C GLY A 77 41.97 33.76 54.16
N ASP A 78 42.60 32.93 53.31
CA ASP A 78 43.64 33.37 52.38
C ASP A 78 43.06 33.95 51.07
N ASN A 79 41.97 33.39 50.56
CA ASN A 79 41.28 33.85 49.35
C ASN A 79 40.27 34.95 49.70
N VAL A 80 40.76 36.18 49.80
CA VAL A 80 39.97 37.38 50.08
C VAL A 80 38.93 37.63 48.99
N VAL A 81 37.66 37.71 49.41
CA VAL A 81 36.51 38.12 48.58
C VAL A 81 36.18 39.59 48.85
N ASN A 82 36.20 40.01 50.11
CA ASN A 82 35.92 41.39 50.50
C ASN A 82 36.73 41.79 51.74
N ALA A 83 37.56 42.82 51.60
CA ALA A 83 38.29 43.53 52.65
C ALA A 83 38.29 45.04 52.32
N VAL A 84 38.86 45.88 53.18
CA VAL A 84 38.94 47.33 52.93
C VAL A 84 39.84 47.62 51.72
N TYR A 85 41.01 46.97 51.63
CA TYR A 85 41.97 47.19 50.54
C TYR A 85 41.87 46.16 49.39
N GLU A 86 40.87 45.28 49.41
CA GLU A 86 40.75 44.22 48.39
C GLU A 86 39.30 43.75 48.22
N LYS A 87 38.74 43.91 47.01
CA LYS A 87 37.41 43.40 46.66
C LYS A 87 37.53 42.52 45.41
N ARG A 88 36.97 41.31 45.45
CA ARG A 88 36.93 40.35 44.33
C ARG A 88 35.51 39.85 44.11
N ASN A 89 35.18 39.55 42.85
CA ASN A 89 33.89 38.93 42.51
C ASN A 89 33.85 37.50 43.06
N PHE A 90 32.72 37.10 43.63
CA PHE A 90 32.51 35.75 44.13
C PHE A 90 31.64 34.94 43.17
N GLU A 91 32.17 33.83 42.66
CA GLU A 91 31.40 32.92 41.80
C GLU A 91 30.46 32.06 42.65
N ILE A 92 29.16 32.35 42.61
CA ILE A 92 28.18 31.67 43.45
C ILE A 92 27.48 30.52 42.70
N SER A 93 27.44 29.35 43.33
CA SER A 93 26.69 28.19 42.84
C SER A 93 26.16 27.37 44.00
N GLU A 94 25.31 26.37 43.74
CA GLU A 94 24.89 25.45 44.81
C GLU A 94 26.07 24.71 45.47
N ASN A 95 27.15 24.50 44.73
CA ASN A 95 28.36 23.85 45.22
C ASN A 95 29.37 24.85 45.82
N ASN A 96 29.23 26.15 45.52
CA ASN A 96 30.08 27.22 45.99
C ASN A 96 29.26 28.38 46.57
N ARG A 97 28.79 28.22 47.82
CA ARG A 97 27.87 29.15 48.51
C ARG A 97 28.27 29.46 49.96
N ILE A 98 29.51 29.13 50.32
CA ILE A 98 30.03 29.28 51.68
C ILE A 98 31.11 30.35 51.65
N PHE A 99 31.06 31.27 52.61
CA PHE A 99 32.13 32.21 52.87
C PHE A 99 32.41 32.29 54.37
N TYR A 100 33.59 32.77 54.71
CA TYR A 100 34.06 32.87 56.09
C TYR A 100 34.34 34.34 56.38
N MET A 101 33.64 34.88 57.38
CA MET A 101 33.92 36.20 57.91
C MET A 101 34.97 36.07 58.99
N ASN A 102 36.15 36.61 58.74
CA ASN A 102 37.30 36.52 59.62
C ASN A 102 37.52 37.87 60.30
N THR A 103 37.96 37.83 61.55
CA THR A 103 38.36 39.02 62.31
C THR A 103 39.83 38.89 62.73
N ALA A 104 40.57 39.98 62.68
CA ALA A 104 41.94 40.05 63.17
C ALA A 104 42.10 41.30 64.03
N VAL A 105 43.07 41.25 64.93
CA VAL A 105 43.41 42.38 65.80
C VAL A 105 44.92 42.61 65.76
N LEU A 106 45.32 43.86 65.96
CA LEU A 106 46.71 44.28 66.06
C LEU A 106 46.87 45.20 67.29
N PRO A 107 47.63 44.76 68.31
CA PRO A 107 48.05 45.63 69.40
C PRO A 107 49.03 46.70 68.89
N CYS A 108 48.64 47.97 68.94
CA CYS A 108 49.49 49.08 68.50
C CYS A 108 50.49 49.49 69.61
N ARG A 109 50.13 49.30 70.89
CA ARG A 109 50.94 49.68 72.07
C ARG A 109 50.94 48.61 73.13
N GLY A 110 52.13 48.16 73.54
CA GLY A 110 52.29 47.17 74.61
C GLY A 110 51.65 45.81 74.28
N HIS A 111 51.70 44.91 75.27
CA HIS A 111 51.01 43.64 75.20
C HIS A 111 49.53 43.85 75.53
N GLN A 112 48.63 43.35 74.68
CA GLN A 112 47.19 43.54 74.82
C GLN A 112 46.49 42.19 74.90
N SER A 113 45.73 41.97 75.98
CA SER A 113 44.84 40.81 76.14
C SER A 113 43.41 41.30 76.21
N GLY A 114 42.50 40.67 75.48
CA GLY A 114 41.20 41.28 75.24
C GLY A 114 40.17 40.32 74.67
N THR A 115 38.98 40.83 74.44
CA THR A 115 37.92 40.06 73.78
C THR A 115 37.28 40.92 72.70
N ALA A 116 37.17 40.35 71.50
CA ALA A 116 36.29 40.86 70.48
C ALA A 116 34.87 40.40 70.83
N VAL A 117 34.00 41.30 71.28
CA VAL A 117 32.64 41.01 71.75
C VAL A 117 31.60 41.51 70.76
N ASN A 118 30.35 41.02 70.89
CA ASN A 118 29.23 41.36 70.03
C ASN A 118 29.51 41.07 68.53
N VAL A 119 30.42 40.13 68.23
CA VAL A 119 30.81 39.80 66.85
C VAL A 119 29.64 39.08 66.16
N ARG A 120 28.96 39.76 65.24
CA ARG A 120 27.74 39.25 64.62
C ARG A 120 27.50 39.75 63.20
N VAL A 121 26.71 38.98 62.47
CA VAL A 121 25.89 39.47 61.35
C VAL A 121 24.59 40.03 61.93
N ASP A 122 24.27 41.30 61.65
CA ASP A 122 23.05 41.94 62.16
C ASP A 122 21.80 41.33 61.53
N ALA A 123 20.99 40.66 62.35
CA ALA A 123 19.73 40.08 61.94
C ALA A 123 18.74 41.18 61.52
N GLY A 124 18.12 41.00 60.35
CA GLY A 124 17.13 41.94 59.81
C GLY A 124 17.70 43.14 59.05
N ARG A 125 19.02 43.26 58.89
CA ARG A 125 19.65 44.27 58.02
C ARG A 125 20.05 43.67 56.67
N TYR A 126 19.75 44.39 55.59
CA TYR A 126 20.07 43.99 54.21
C TYR A 126 19.60 42.54 53.89
N ASN A 127 20.45 41.72 53.25
CA ASN A 127 20.14 40.34 52.89
C ASN A 127 20.49 39.33 54.00
N ALA A 128 20.65 39.75 55.26
CA ALA A 128 21.03 38.86 56.36
C ALA A 128 20.06 37.66 56.52
N GLY A 129 18.77 37.85 56.22
CA GLY A 129 17.76 36.77 56.25
C GLY A 129 17.97 35.67 55.19
N ASP A 130 18.76 35.93 54.15
CA ASP A 130 19.14 34.96 53.12
C ASP A 130 20.39 34.13 53.48
N LEU A 131 20.95 34.36 54.68
CA LEU A 131 22.16 33.73 55.18
C LEU A 131 21.87 32.73 56.31
N ILE A 132 22.71 31.69 56.41
CA ILE A 132 22.80 30.79 57.55
C ILE A 132 24.18 31.01 58.18
N VAL A 133 24.21 31.41 59.44
CA VAL A 133 25.45 31.79 60.14
C VAL A 133 25.79 30.77 61.22
N SER A 134 27.06 30.38 61.28
CA SER A 134 27.59 29.45 62.27
C SER A 134 28.84 30.03 62.94
N PRO A 135 28.89 30.10 64.28
CA PRO A 135 27.88 29.60 65.23
C PRO A 135 26.59 30.44 65.23
N PRO A 136 25.40 29.87 65.57
CA PRO A 136 24.13 30.59 65.51
C PRO A 136 24.08 31.87 66.37
N ARG A 137 24.84 31.91 67.46
CA ARG A 137 24.98 33.09 68.34
C ARG A 137 25.61 34.30 67.63
N ALA A 138 26.29 34.09 66.51
CA ALA A 138 26.84 35.15 65.66
C ALA A 138 25.81 35.75 64.68
N TYR A 139 24.53 35.37 64.79
CA TYR A 139 23.42 36.01 64.08
C TYR A 139 22.44 36.58 65.10
N GLY A 140 22.36 37.90 65.18
CA GLY A 140 21.63 38.53 66.28
C GLY A 140 21.40 40.03 66.07
N THR A 141 20.80 40.66 67.06
CA THR A 141 20.56 42.12 67.11
C THR A 141 21.47 42.77 68.16
N TYR A 142 21.26 44.05 68.46
CA TYR A 142 21.99 44.73 69.55
C TYR A 142 21.95 43.93 70.85
N GLY A 143 23.06 43.93 71.58
CA GLY A 143 23.27 43.15 72.80
C GLY A 143 23.61 41.67 72.56
N GLN A 144 23.56 41.19 71.32
CA GLN A 144 23.80 39.78 70.96
C GLN A 144 25.07 39.65 70.11
N GLY A 145 25.64 38.45 70.07
CA GLY A 145 26.79 38.14 69.22
C GLY A 145 27.66 37.03 69.77
N HIS A 146 28.68 36.67 69.01
CA HIS A 146 29.75 35.79 69.46
C HIS A 146 30.89 36.62 70.05
N TYR A 147 31.70 36.01 70.91
CA TYR A 147 32.91 36.64 71.41
C TYR A 147 34.16 35.81 71.07
N HIS A 148 35.28 36.49 70.86
CA HIS A 148 36.55 35.88 70.54
C HIS A 148 37.65 36.49 71.40
N GLN A 149 38.28 35.68 72.25
CA GLN A 149 39.39 36.14 73.07
C GLN A 149 40.66 36.27 72.24
N TYR A 150 41.48 37.27 72.56
CA TYR A 150 42.79 37.46 71.96
C TYR A 150 43.82 37.84 73.04
N ASN A 151 45.07 37.42 72.85
CA ASN A 151 46.14 37.66 73.81
C ASN A 151 47.48 37.79 73.08
N PHE A 152 47.83 38.99 72.65
CA PHE A 152 48.92 39.22 71.68
C PHE A 152 49.88 40.32 72.13
N GLY A 153 51.16 40.13 71.81
CA GLY A 153 52.20 41.15 72.06
C GLY A 153 52.12 42.34 71.10
N GLN A 154 52.82 43.43 71.43
CA GLN A 154 52.89 44.61 70.56
C GLN A 154 53.36 44.23 69.16
N GLY A 155 52.62 44.66 68.13
CA GLY A 155 52.95 44.39 66.73
C GLY A 155 52.73 42.93 66.28
N GLN A 156 52.25 42.05 67.16
CA GLN A 156 51.91 40.67 66.81
C GLN A 156 50.53 40.63 66.15
N LEU A 157 50.50 40.21 64.89
CA LEU A 157 49.30 40.18 64.07
C LEU A 157 48.77 38.75 63.97
N MET A 158 47.55 38.50 64.47
CA MET A 158 46.91 37.18 64.40
C MET A 158 45.39 37.28 64.21
N ARG A 159 44.79 36.26 63.59
CA ARG A 159 43.34 36.13 63.43
C ARG A 159 42.71 35.85 64.79
N SER A 160 41.74 36.67 65.19
CA SER A 160 41.04 36.56 66.47
C SER A 160 39.79 35.69 66.38
N GLY A 161 39.10 35.69 65.24
CA GLY A 161 37.80 35.02 65.12
C GLY A 161 37.43 34.65 63.70
N GLN A 162 36.49 33.71 63.59
CA GLN A 162 35.93 33.27 62.31
C GLN A 162 34.45 32.88 62.49
N ILE A 163 33.62 33.34 61.56
CA ILE A 163 32.21 33.00 61.44
C ILE A 163 31.97 32.41 60.04
N LYS A 164 31.39 31.22 59.99
CA LYS A 164 31.01 30.58 58.73
C LYS A 164 29.63 31.09 58.30
N ILE A 165 29.50 31.51 57.06
CA ILE A 165 28.26 32.02 56.48
C ILE A 165 27.93 31.21 55.23
N ILE A 166 26.68 30.77 55.10
CA ILE A 166 26.18 29.95 53.99
C ILE A 166 25.00 30.68 53.37
N VAL A 167 25.02 30.89 52.06
CA VAL A 167 23.88 31.46 51.32
C VAL A 167 22.80 30.40 51.14
N LYS A 168 21.54 30.73 51.44
CA LYS A 168 20.40 29.82 51.22
C LYS A 168 20.17 29.58 49.72
N SER A 169 19.83 28.35 49.32
CA SER A 169 19.50 28.00 47.92
C SER A 169 18.42 28.90 47.31
N SER A 170 17.42 29.29 48.10
CA SER A 170 16.34 30.18 47.63
C SER A 170 16.84 31.59 47.27
N ALA A 171 17.97 32.04 47.84
CA ALA A 171 18.59 33.30 47.51
C ALA A 171 19.48 33.19 46.26
N ILE A 172 20.19 32.07 46.09
CA ILE A 172 21.00 31.79 44.88
C ILE A 172 20.17 31.91 43.61
N ASN A 173 18.91 31.44 43.62
CA ASN A 173 18.03 31.49 42.46
C ASN A 173 17.51 32.90 42.12
N ARG A 174 17.62 33.87 43.05
CA ARG A 174 17.18 35.26 42.84
C ARG A 174 18.30 36.17 42.36
N LEU A 175 19.56 35.76 42.52
CA LEU A 175 20.74 36.55 42.16
C LEU A 175 20.97 36.57 40.64
N ARG A 176 21.28 37.75 40.11
CA ARG A 176 21.75 38.01 38.76
C ARG A 176 23.25 38.32 38.77
N ASP A 177 23.86 38.26 37.59
CA ASP A 177 25.28 38.56 37.46
C ASP A 177 25.57 40.02 37.83
N GLY A 178 26.53 40.24 38.72
CA GLY A 178 26.86 41.57 39.22
C GLY A 178 25.97 42.06 40.36
N ASP A 179 24.95 41.30 40.79
CA ASP A 179 24.22 41.59 42.03
C ASP A 179 25.15 41.52 43.25
N TYR A 180 24.68 42.03 44.39
CA TYR A 180 25.42 42.04 45.65
C TYR A 180 24.70 41.20 46.71
N ILE A 181 25.48 40.42 47.46
CA ILE A 181 25.05 39.87 48.75
C ILE A 181 25.51 40.87 49.81
N SER A 182 24.55 41.58 50.40
CA SER A 182 24.81 42.64 51.37
C SER A 182 24.42 42.20 52.78
N PHE A 183 25.29 42.42 53.77
CA PHE A 183 24.97 42.24 55.19
C PHE A 183 25.76 43.21 56.06
N SER A 184 25.23 43.53 57.24
CA SER A 184 25.96 44.34 58.23
C SER A 184 26.71 43.41 59.16
N PHE A 185 28.00 43.68 59.38
CA PHE A 185 28.82 42.95 60.32
C PHE A 185 29.29 43.88 61.43
N HIS A 186 28.94 43.54 62.67
CA HIS A 186 29.29 44.31 63.85
C HIS A 186 30.38 43.60 64.64
N GLN A 187 31.35 44.36 65.16
CA GLN A 187 32.36 43.88 66.09
C GLN A 187 32.81 44.98 67.05
N CYS A 188 33.14 44.59 68.28
CA CYS A 188 33.78 45.45 69.28
C CYS A 188 35.05 44.81 69.80
N ALA A 189 36.19 45.52 69.84
CA ALA A 189 37.44 45.06 70.44
C ALA A 189 37.76 45.86 71.71
N LYS A 190 38.15 45.17 72.79
CA LYS A 190 38.54 45.82 74.07
C LYS A 190 39.86 45.26 74.62
N PRO A 191 40.78 46.11 75.14
CA PRO A 191 42.06 45.71 75.71
C PRO A 191 42.01 45.00 77.09
N ASN A 192 40.86 44.44 77.49
CA ASN A 192 40.73 43.63 78.71
C ASN A 192 39.86 42.39 78.42
N LEU A 193 40.27 41.21 78.89
CA LEU A 193 39.51 39.97 78.73
C LEU A 193 38.15 40.06 79.44
N THR A 194 37.05 39.89 78.69
CA THR A 194 35.69 39.82 79.23
C THR A 194 34.90 38.74 78.49
N ASP A 195 34.27 37.81 79.19
CA ASP A 195 33.49 36.71 78.58
C ASP A 195 32.03 37.09 78.26
N ILE A 196 31.72 38.38 78.22
CA ILE A 196 30.34 38.87 78.17
C ILE A 196 30.20 39.89 77.04
N ASN A 197 29.17 39.73 76.21
CA ASN A 197 28.77 40.75 75.25
C ASN A 197 28.28 42.01 75.98
N TYR A 198 28.47 43.15 75.36
CA TYR A 198 27.86 44.40 75.80
C TYR A 198 26.34 44.33 75.74
N GLY A 199 25.68 44.99 76.70
CA GLY A 199 24.25 45.23 76.67
C GLY A 199 23.84 46.15 75.52
N THR A 200 22.53 46.19 75.25
CA THR A 200 21.92 46.94 74.15
C THR A 200 22.24 48.44 74.16
N ASP A 201 22.41 49.02 75.33
CA ASP A 201 22.73 50.43 75.58
C ASP A 201 24.15 50.80 75.16
N ILE A 202 25.09 49.87 75.32
CA ILE A 202 26.51 50.05 74.96
C ILE A 202 26.75 49.69 73.49
N ASP A 203 26.05 48.68 72.98
CA ASP A 203 26.13 48.16 71.61
C ASP A 203 25.48 49.10 70.58
N ASN A 204 24.36 49.76 70.94
CA ASN A 204 23.62 50.66 70.04
C ASN A 204 24.24 52.07 69.89
N ASN A 205 25.28 52.39 70.65
CA ASN A 205 25.87 53.73 70.65
C ASN A 205 27.14 53.76 69.78
N ASP A 206 26.97 53.84 68.46
CA ASP A 206 28.05 54.02 67.46
C ASP A 206 28.73 55.41 67.60
N ILE A 207 28.17 56.33 68.41
CA ILE A 207 28.63 57.70 68.54
C ILE A 207 29.64 57.83 69.69
N GLY A 208 30.88 58.19 69.34
CA GLY A 208 31.84 58.77 70.29
C GLY A 208 32.84 57.81 70.95
N LYS A 209 32.95 56.56 70.50
CA LYS A 209 34.03 55.65 70.92
C LYS A 209 35.00 55.50 69.76
N GLY A 210 36.17 56.15 69.89
CA GLY A 210 37.14 56.33 68.83
C GLY A 210 37.52 55.10 67.99
N PRO A 211 38.18 55.34 66.85
CA PRO A 211 38.41 54.38 65.77
C PRO A 211 38.96 53.03 66.27
N GLY A 212 38.38 51.91 65.84
CA GLY A 212 38.88 50.56 66.15
C GLY A 212 38.33 49.88 67.42
N GLY A 213 37.47 50.55 68.19
CA GLY A 213 36.85 50.01 69.41
C GLY A 213 35.53 49.26 69.20
N CYS A 214 34.56 49.82 68.47
CA CYS A 214 33.28 49.19 68.11
C CYS A 214 32.82 49.77 66.79
N TYR A 215 32.51 48.94 65.80
CA TYR A 215 31.96 49.41 64.53
C TYR A 215 31.07 48.37 63.84
N SER A 216 30.02 48.83 63.17
CA SER A 216 29.24 48.03 62.21
C SER A 216 29.59 48.43 60.79
N ARG A 217 29.94 47.46 59.95
CA ARG A 217 30.30 47.66 58.55
C ARG A 217 29.31 46.96 57.64
N LYS A 218 28.83 47.67 56.62
CA LYS A 218 28.14 47.05 55.49
C LYS A 218 29.16 46.30 54.63
N ILE A 219 28.96 45.00 54.47
CA ILE A 219 29.74 44.13 53.60
C ILE A 219 28.92 43.87 52.35
N ASP A 220 29.45 44.27 51.19
CA ASP A 220 28.85 44.08 49.87
C ASP A 220 29.72 43.11 49.06
N ILE A 221 29.23 41.88 48.83
CA ILE A 221 29.92 40.88 48.00
C ILE A 221 29.29 40.86 46.62
N ARG A 222 30.00 41.33 45.60
CA ARG A 222 29.56 41.24 44.21
C ARG A 222 29.64 39.80 43.71
N VAL A 223 28.53 39.26 43.22
CA VAL A 223 28.44 37.87 42.76
C VAL A 223 28.55 37.73 41.24
N LYS A 224 29.14 36.61 40.81
CA LYS A 224 29.12 36.11 39.44
C LYS A 224 28.27 34.83 39.41
N VAL A 225 27.24 34.78 38.55
CA VAL A 225 26.29 33.65 38.48
C VAL A 225 26.49 32.81 37.21
N PRO A 226 26.36 31.47 37.21
CA PRO A 226 26.46 30.67 35.99
C PRO A 226 25.41 31.06 34.95
N ASN A 227 25.70 30.86 33.66
CA ASN A 227 24.71 31.00 32.59
C ASN A 227 23.48 30.11 32.90
N ARG A 228 22.26 30.56 32.57
CA ARG A 228 21.03 29.77 32.60
C ARG A 228 20.15 30.21 31.43
N PHE A 229 19.66 29.25 30.66
CA PHE A 229 18.74 29.46 29.53
C PHE A 229 18.03 28.14 29.22
N ASN A 230 16.86 28.20 28.58
CA ASN A 230 16.11 27.04 28.13
C ASN A 230 16.26 26.86 26.61
N VAL A 231 16.09 25.63 26.13
CA VAL A 231 16.08 25.30 24.70
C VAL A 231 14.76 24.64 24.32
N GLU A 232 14.11 25.17 23.29
CA GLU A 232 12.94 24.60 22.67
C GLU A 232 13.25 24.21 21.24
N SER A 233 12.58 23.16 20.76
CA SER A 233 12.81 22.68 19.40
C SER A 233 11.51 22.19 18.76
N SER A 234 11.44 22.32 17.44
CA SER A 234 10.28 21.91 16.65
C SER A 234 10.73 21.37 15.30
N THR A 235 10.03 20.36 14.81
CA THR A 235 10.16 19.90 13.43
C THR A 235 8.80 20.00 12.74
N ARG A 236 8.79 20.48 11.49
CA ARG A 236 7.58 20.52 10.64
C ARG A 236 7.90 19.99 9.25
N ALA A 237 6.90 19.43 8.58
CA ALA A 237 7.01 19.08 7.16
C ALA A 237 6.19 20.04 6.30
N ALA A 238 6.57 20.20 5.04
CA ALA A 238 5.79 20.88 4.01
C ALA A 238 5.79 20.05 2.73
N VAL A 239 4.63 19.96 2.07
CA VAL A 239 4.47 19.34 0.75
C VAL A 239 4.38 20.43 -0.31
N LEU A 240 5.14 20.27 -1.39
CA LEU A 240 5.45 21.29 -2.38
C LEU A 240 5.28 20.75 -3.80
N ASN A 241 4.99 21.63 -4.75
CA ASN A 241 4.92 21.28 -6.18
C ASN A 241 6.27 21.44 -6.90
N SER A 242 7.27 22.02 -6.26
CA SER A 242 8.61 22.28 -6.80
C SER A 242 9.66 22.26 -5.68
N SER A 243 10.95 22.18 -6.06
CA SER A 243 12.10 22.26 -5.13
C SER A 243 12.46 23.70 -4.73
N GLN A 244 11.46 24.58 -4.62
CA GLN A 244 11.67 26.00 -4.30
C GLN A 244 12.05 26.20 -2.82
N SER A 245 12.81 27.26 -2.54
CA SER A 245 13.09 27.67 -1.17
C SER A 245 11.84 28.22 -0.48
N LEU A 246 11.76 27.97 0.83
CA LEU A 246 10.65 28.38 1.68
C LEU A 246 11.13 29.38 2.73
N ASN A 247 10.25 30.26 3.22
CA ASN A 247 10.56 30.97 4.46
C ASN A 247 10.13 30.12 5.67
N SER A 248 10.70 30.38 6.83
CA SER A 248 10.34 29.65 8.05
C SER A 248 8.86 29.80 8.46
N ASN A 249 8.17 30.86 8.03
CA ASN A 249 6.77 31.10 8.38
C ASN A 249 5.78 30.59 7.31
N ASP A 250 6.24 29.77 6.36
CA ASP A 250 5.40 29.30 5.27
C ASP A 250 4.24 28.44 5.82
N SER A 251 3.02 28.82 5.45
CA SER A 251 1.78 28.17 5.92
C SER A 251 1.69 26.67 5.62
N ARG A 252 2.50 26.17 4.67
CA ARG A 252 2.58 24.74 4.34
C ARG A 252 3.34 23.93 5.40
N PHE A 253 4.17 24.57 6.23
CA PHE A 253 4.79 23.88 7.36
C PHE A 253 3.77 23.62 8.47
N ARG A 254 3.38 22.35 8.62
CA ARG A 254 2.43 21.92 9.64
C ARG A 254 3.11 21.07 10.70
N ASP A 255 2.63 21.19 11.92
CA ASP A 255 2.96 20.26 13.00
C ASP A 255 2.33 18.90 12.68
N ASN A 256 3.18 17.87 12.62
CA ASN A 256 2.78 16.53 12.23
C ASN A 256 3.75 15.49 12.84
N GLY A 257 3.44 14.20 12.64
CA GLY A 257 4.26 13.10 13.17
C GLY A 257 3.77 11.76 12.63
N ARG A 258 4.26 10.64 13.17
CA ARG A 258 3.91 9.29 12.68
C ARG A 258 2.43 8.96 12.75
N SER A 259 1.72 9.48 13.76
CA SER A 259 0.28 9.27 13.96
C SER A 259 -0.59 10.16 13.08
N ASN A 260 -0.05 11.28 12.56
CA ASN A 260 -0.77 12.22 11.72
C ASN A 260 0.18 12.80 10.66
N PRO A 261 0.66 12.01 9.69
CA PRO A 261 1.58 12.48 8.67
C PRO A 261 0.85 13.31 7.61
N GLN A 262 1.56 14.24 6.97
CA GLN A 262 1.03 14.92 5.78
C GLN A 262 1.07 13.98 4.56
N VAL A 263 0.14 14.12 3.62
CA VAL A 263 0.10 13.28 2.40
C VAL A 263 0.92 13.94 1.30
N ALA A 264 1.89 13.20 0.74
CA ALA A 264 2.76 13.68 -0.35
C ALA A 264 2.70 12.73 -1.55
N ARG A 265 2.21 13.22 -2.69
CA ARG A 265 1.99 12.41 -3.89
C ARG A 265 3.29 12.20 -4.66
N VAL A 266 3.37 11.12 -5.43
CA VAL A 266 4.51 10.88 -6.32
C VAL A 266 4.68 12.05 -7.29
N GLY A 267 5.92 12.51 -7.44
CA GLY A 267 6.28 13.66 -8.24
C GLY A 267 6.32 14.99 -7.48
N GLN A 268 5.62 15.10 -6.33
CA GLN A 268 5.69 16.26 -5.44
C GLN A 268 7.03 16.28 -4.69
N TRP A 269 7.32 17.43 -4.09
CA TRP A 269 8.49 17.66 -3.27
C TRP A 269 8.08 17.76 -1.81
N VAL A 270 8.94 17.29 -0.91
CA VAL A 270 8.74 17.38 0.54
C VAL A 270 9.96 18.06 1.13
N SER A 271 9.72 19.04 2.02
CA SER A 271 10.77 19.67 2.82
C SER A 271 10.47 19.48 4.29
N PHE A 272 11.50 19.12 5.06
CA PHE A 272 11.46 19.16 6.51
C PHE A 272 12.19 20.38 7.03
N ARG A 273 11.60 21.03 8.05
CA ARG A 273 12.22 22.14 8.77
C ARG A 273 12.49 21.71 10.19
N HIS A 274 13.73 21.90 10.63
CA HIS A 274 14.13 21.75 12.02
C HIS A 274 14.52 23.11 12.59
N ARG A 275 13.90 23.50 13.71
CA ARG A 275 14.18 24.76 14.39
C ARG A 275 14.50 24.51 15.86
N VAL A 276 15.58 25.13 16.34
CA VAL A 276 16.00 25.12 17.75
C VAL A 276 16.15 26.57 18.19
N THR A 277 15.49 26.92 19.29
CA THR A 277 15.45 28.28 19.84
C THR A 277 15.84 28.24 21.31
N ALA A 278 16.74 29.12 21.73
CA ALA A 278 17.07 29.32 23.13
C ALA A 278 16.39 30.58 23.67
N LYS A 279 15.93 30.52 24.92
CA LYS A 279 15.19 31.59 25.60
C LYS A 279 15.43 31.59 27.11
N ASP A 280 14.78 32.49 27.84
CA ASP A 280 14.83 32.59 29.30
C ASP A 280 16.26 32.78 29.84
N PHE A 281 17.06 33.60 29.15
CA PHE A 281 18.44 33.87 29.53
C PHE A 281 18.54 34.71 30.81
N ASN A 282 19.39 34.30 31.75
CA ASN A 282 19.68 35.06 32.96
C ASN A 282 20.76 36.16 32.78
N ARG A 283 21.42 36.22 31.62
CA ARG A 283 22.45 37.20 31.27
C ARG A 283 22.13 37.93 29.96
N PRO A 284 22.52 39.21 29.82
CA PRO A 284 22.33 39.97 28.59
C PRO A 284 23.09 39.33 27.41
N ASP A 285 24.38 39.06 27.55
CA ASP A 285 25.15 38.44 26.48
C ASP A 285 25.55 37.01 26.85
N VAL A 286 25.25 36.05 25.97
CA VAL A 286 25.59 34.64 26.14
C VAL A 286 26.16 34.10 24.85
N GLN A 287 27.29 33.39 24.95
CA GLN A 287 27.94 32.72 23.83
C GLN A 287 28.12 31.24 24.13
N GLY A 288 28.00 30.42 23.11
CA GLY A 288 28.10 28.97 23.23
C GLY A 288 28.50 28.27 21.94
N PHE A 289 28.54 26.94 22.05
CA PHE A 289 28.76 26.03 20.95
C PHE A 289 27.51 25.20 20.68
N GLY A 290 27.34 24.76 19.45
CA GLY A 290 26.28 23.85 19.07
C GLY A 290 26.72 22.89 17.97
N SER A 291 26.03 21.77 17.86
CA SER A 291 26.16 20.83 16.74
C SER A 291 24.84 20.10 16.52
N TYR A 292 24.64 19.53 15.33
CA TYR A 292 23.49 18.69 15.08
C TYR A 292 23.75 17.68 13.96
N THR A 293 22.91 16.64 13.94
CA THR A 293 22.77 15.68 12.85
C THR A 293 21.29 15.47 12.58
N THR A 294 20.88 15.61 11.31
CA THR A 294 19.52 15.29 10.87
C THR A 294 19.46 13.88 10.29
N PHE A 295 18.34 13.22 10.55
CA PHE A 295 18.09 11.83 10.21
C PHE A 295 16.79 11.72 9.44
N ARG A 296 16.83 10.97 8.34
CA ARG A 296 15.64 10.56 7.61
C ARG A 296 15.34 9.10 7.87
N ASN A 297 14.09 8.81 8.18
CA ASN A 297 13.59 7.45 8.39
C ASN A 297 12.55 7.12 7.32
N ASN A 298 12.91 6.20 6.42
CA ASN A 298 12.04 5.73 5.33
C ASN A 298 11.34 4.39 5.65
N GLY A 299 11.24 4.04 6.94
CA GLY A 299 10.70 2.76 7.42
C GLY A 299 11.73 1.65 7.64
N SER A 300 13.01 1.90 7.34
CA SER A 300 14.12 0.93 7.51
C SER A 300 15.11 1.33 8.59
N GLY A 301 14.76 2.32 9.43
CA GLY A 301 15.65 2.92 10.43
C GLY A 301 16.11 4.32 10.05
N ASP A 302 16.89 4.93 10.94
CA ASP A 302 17.37 6.30 10.79
C ASP A 302 18.64 6.35 9.94
N THR A 303 18.61 7.13 8.87
CA THR A 303 19.76 7.41 8.02
C THR A 303 20.20 8.86 8.20
N PRO A 304 21.45 9.15 8.60
CA PRO A 304 21.96 10.52 8.66
C PRO A 304 21.96 11.16 7.26
N ILE A 305 21.39 12.36 7.12
CA ILE A 305 21.31 13.07 5.82
C ILE A 305 22.03 14.41 5.81
N SER A 306 22.23 15.05 6.96
CA SER A 306 23.06 16.24 7.10
C SER A 306 23.61 16.32 8.52
N SER A 307 24.81 16.87 8.68
CA SER A 307 25.41 17.12 9.99
C SER A 307 26.22 18.41 9.96
N ASN A 308 26.23 19.11 11.08
CA ASN A 308 27.10 20.24 11.33
C ASN A 308 27.91 19.94 12.60
N GLY A 309 29.21 19.69 12.42
CA GLY A 309 30.12 19.21 13.47
C GLY A 309 30.48 20.24 14.54
N GLY A 310 30.06 21.49 14.39
CA GLY A 310 30.28 22.53 15.40
C GLY A 310 30.05 23.93 14.86
N PHE A 311 29.18 24.70 15.50
CA PHE A 311 28.97 26.12 15.23
C PHE A 311 29.00 26.92 16.53
N ILE A 312 29.41 28.18 16.42
CA ILE A 312 29.40 29.13 17.53
C ILE A 312 28.11 29.94 17.44
N TRP A 313 27.43 30.13 18.57
CA TRP A 313 26.26 31.00 18.64
C TRP A 313 26.45 32.07 19.71
N ARG A 314 25.90 33.26 19.46
CA ARG A 314 25.92 34.38 20.39
C ARG A 314 24.54 35.05 20.41
N ARG A 315 24.02 35.27 21.61
CA ARG A 315 22.84 36.06 21.90
C ARG A 315 23.28 37.40 22.47
N TYR A 316 22.71 38.48 21.95
CA TYR A 316 22.97 39.83 22.44
C TYR A 316 21.89 40.29 23.42
N GLY A 317 22.22 41.22 24.33
CA GLY A 317 21.33 41.72 25.39
C GLY A 317 19.93 42.17 24.96
N TYR A 318 19.77 42.65 23.72
CA TYR A 318 18.49 43.12 23.18
C TYR A 318 17.59 41.99 22.65
N GLU A 319 18.09 40.77 22.44
CA GLU A 319 17.32 39.66 21.84
C GLU A 319 16.60 38.84 22.93
N SER A 320 15.27 38.90 23.09
CA SER A 320 14.60 38.11 24.15
C SER A 320 14.74 36.58 23.99
N GLN A 321 14.97 36.11 22.76
CA GLN A 321 15.21 34.72 22.39
C GLN A 321 16.17 34.66 21.19
N LYS A 322 16.83 33.52 20.97
CA LYS A 322 17.75 33.30 19.85
C LYS A 322 17.41 32.03 19.11
N THR A 323 17.13 32.12 17.81
CA THR A 323 17.10 30.92 16.96
C THR A 323 18.54 30.46 16.74
N LEU A 324 18.86 29.25 17.20
CA LEU A 324 20.21 28.68 17.16
C LEU A 324 20.41 27.81 15.93
N ILE A 325 19.37 27.09 15.52
CA ILE A 325 19.37 26.25 14.31
C ILE A 325 18.06 26.51 13.58
N ASN A 326 18.14 26.75 12.28
CA ASN A 326 17.00 26.77 11.37
C ASN A 326 17.43 26.08 10.08
N GLN A 327 17.16 24.79 9.99
CA GLN A 327 17.58 23.92 8.90
C GLN A 327 16.39 23.54 8.03
N GLY A 328 16.64 23.51 6.72
CA GLY A 328 15.75 23.11 5.64
C GLY A 328 16.19 23.82 4.37
N LEU A 329 15.45 23.67 3.27
CA LEU A 329 15.63 24.52 2.09
C LEU A 329 14.95 25.88 2.32
N LEU A 330 15.56 26.68 3.20
CA LEU A 330 14.98 27.93 3.71
C LEU A 330 15.66 29.18 3.16
N THR A 331 14.90 30.28 3.06
CA THR A 331 15.43 31.62 2.74
C THR A 331 16.04 32.31 3.96
N ASP A 332 15.72 31.86 5.17
CA ASP A 332 16.21 32.38 6.45
C ASP A 332 16.96 31.30 7.28
N PRO A 333 17.97 30.63 6.70
CA PRO A 333 18.69 29.56 7.39
C PRO A 333 19.54 30.11 8.54
N VAL A 334 19.67 29.33 9.61
CA VAL A 334 20.56 29.64 10.74
C VAL A 334 21.38 28.41 11.06
N ASN A 335 22.71 28.53 10.97
CA ASN A 335 23.67 27.43 11.17
C ASN A 335 23.36 26.16 10.34
N SER A 336 22.62 26.30 9.24
CA SER A 336 22.22 25.19 8.37
C SER A 336 23.33 24.81 7.40
N VAL A 337 23.51 23.51 7.19
CA VAL A 337 24.47 22.91 6.26
C VAL A 337 23.71 21.91 5.40
N ASN A 338 23.94 21.93 4.09
CA ASN A 338 23.27 21.04 3.14
C ASN A 338 21.73 21.03 3.29
N GLY A 339 21.10 22.21 3.43
CA GLY A 339 19.65 22.35 3.61
C GLY A 339 18.81 21.69 2.51
N ASN A 340 19.37 21.57 1.29
CA ASN A 340 18.80 20.82 0.18
C ASN A 340 18.52 19.35 0.52
N ASN A 341 19.31 18.73 1.41
CA ASN A 341 19.15 17.32 1.76
C ASN A 341 17.86 17.07 2.55
N GLU A 342 17.31 18.08 3.23
CA GLU A 342 15.99 18.00 3.87
C GLU A 342 14.83 18.06 2.88
N THR A 343 15.12 18.42 1.62
CA THR A 343 14.16 18.48 0.54
C THR A 343 14.39 17.31 -0.43
N PHE A 344 13.33 16.60 -0.79
CA PHE A 344 13.42 15.51 -1.76
C PHE A 344 12.16 15.42 -2.60
N ARG A 345 12.32 14.88 -3.81
CA ARG A 345 11.18 14.55 -4.68
C ARG A 345 10.67 13.17 -4.33
N VAL A 346 9.36 13.05 -4.15
CA VAL A 346 8.70 11.78 -3.88
C VAL A 346 8.73 10.92 -5.15
N THR A 347 9.31 9.72 -5.04
CA THR A 347 9.46 8.76 -6.13
C THR A 347 8.47 7.60 -5.99
N ARG A 348 8.31 6.80 -7.06
CA ARG A 348 7.34 5.70 -7.12
C ARG A 348 7.61 4.58 -6.10
N ASP A 349 8.87 4.34 -5.74
CA ASP A 349 9.32 3.33 -4.78
C ASP A 349 9.05 3.71 -3.31
N MET A 350 8.76 4.99 -3.06
CA MET A 350 8.38 5.50 -1.74
C MET A 350 6.90 5.24 -1.41
N ALA A 351 6.07 4.84 -2.38
CA ALA A 351 4.65 4.58 -2.17
C ALA A 351 4.40 3.52 -1.09
N GLY A 352 3.43 3.80 -0.22
CA GLY A 352 3.09 3.02 0.96
C GLY A 352 3.95 3.31 2.19
N ARG A 353 5.00 4.14 2.09
CA ARG A 353 5.89 4.43 3.21
C ARG A 353 5.52 5.73 3.92
N THR A 354 5.78 5.75 5.23
CA THR A 354 5.81 7.00 6.01
C THR A 354 7.27 7.42 6.15
N ILE A 355 7.62 8.56 5.56
CA ILE A 355 8.96 9.14 5.61
C ILE A 355 8.98 10.20 6.70
N CYS A 356 9.85 10.04 7.68
CA CYS A 356 9.99 10.98 8.79
C CYS A 356 11.38 11.63 8.80
N SER A 357 11.46 12.85 9.30
CA SER A 357 12.73 13.52 9.60
C SER A 357 12.76 13.98 11.05
N SER A 358 13.92 13.83 11.68
CA SER A 358 14.23 14.39 13.00
C SER A 358 15.70 14.78 13.09
N MET A 359 15.98 15.72 14.00
CA MET A 359 17.32 16.25 14.24
C MET A 359 17.75 15.97 15.68
N ALA A 360 18.91 15.33 15.86
CA ALA A 360 19.60 15.30 17.14
C ALA A 360 20.54 16.50 17.20
N TYR A 361 20.54 17.22 18.33
CA TYR A 361 21.33 18.42 18.49
C TYR A 361 21.97 18.47 19.88
N ARG A 362 23.13 19.13 19.93
CA ARG A 362 23.83 19.50 21.15
C ARG A 362 23.96 21.01 21.19
N ILE A 363 23.47 21.67 22.23
CA ILE A 363 23.67 23.10 22.49
C ILE A 363 24.30 23.27 23.86
N GLU A 364 25.36 24.08 23.95
CA GLU A 364 26.02 24.40 25.20
C GLU A 364 26.54 25.83 25.27
N ALA A 365 26.57 26.42 26.47
CA ALA A 365 27.24 27.70 26.74
C ALA A 365 28.08 27.58 28.03
N GLY A 366 29.35 27.97 27.96
CA GLY A 366 30.33 27.73 29.02
C GLY A 366 30.08 28.53 30.30
N ASP A 367 30.04 27.84 31.44
CA ASP A 367 30.69 28.18 32.72
C ASP A 367 30.79 26.87 33.56
N VAL A 368 31.79 26.83 34.44
CA VAL A 368 32.56 25.74 35.12
C VAL A 368 31.91 24.36 35.41
N ASP A 369 30.60 24.16 35.32
CA ASP A 369 29.94 22.92 35.78
C ASP A 369 29.24 22.09 34.68
N GLY A 370 29.29 22.50 33.40
CA GLY A 370 28.63 21.73 32.32
C GLY A 370 27.09 21.64 32.42
N ARG A 371 26.46 22.44 33.29
CA ARG A 371 25.01 22.40 33.57
C ARG A 371 24.12 22.87 32.42
N ASN A 372 24.64 23.65 31.47
CA ASN A 372 23.90 24.06 30.27
C ASN A 372 24.32 23.25 29.05
N ARG A 373 24.15 21.94 29.10
CA ARG A 373 24.38 21.06 27.95
C ARG A 373 23.09 20.37 27.57
N TYR A 374 22.48 20.87 26.51
CA TYR A 374 21.26 20.31 25.93
C TYR A 374 21.64 19.31 24.85
N ASN A 375 21.53 18.01 25.16
CA ASN A 375 21.67 16.95 24.17
C ASN A 375 20.30 16.30 23.99
N GLN A 376 19.58 16.71 22.95
CA GLN A 376 18.19 16.33 22.72
C GLN A 376 17.96 15.99 21.25
N ARG A 377 16.81 15.38 20.99
CA ARG A 377 16.31 15.13 19.64
C ARG A 377 14.98 15.84 19.47
N THR A 378 14.83 16.54 18.36
CA THR A 378 13.56 17.14 17.95
C THR A 378 12.50 16.04 17.75
N ASN A 379 11.22 16.41 17.88
CA ASN A 379 10.11 15.56 17.43
C ASN A 379 10.26 15.22 15.94
N GLU A 380 9.67 14.10 15.53
CA GLU A 380 9.62 13.71 14.12
C GLU A 380 8.50 14.46 13.39
N ALA A 381 8.82 15.00 12.22
CA ALA A 381 7.81 15.38 11.23
C ALA A 381 7.75 14.31 10.15
N CYS A 382 6.56 13.95 9.70
CA CYS A 382 6.37 12.81 8.80
C CYS A 382 5.48 13.12 7.60
N VAL A 383 5.77 12.50 6.47
CA VAL A 383 4.91 12.46 5.28
C VAL A 383 4.58 11.03 4.91
N TYR A 384 3.33 10.76 4.58
CA TYR A 384 2.88 9.50 4.02
C TYR A 384 2.80 9.63 2.50
N VAL A 385 3.40 8.67 1.80
CA VAL A 385 3.30 8.58 0.34
C VAL A 385 2.21 7.58 -0.01
N PRO A 386 1.04 8.03 -0.49
CA PRO A 386 -0.07 7.15 -0.81
C PRO A 386 0.20 6.33 -2.06
N TYR A 387 -0.37 5.13 -2.13
CA TYR A 387 -0.48 4.39 -3.39
C TYR A 387 -1.50 5.07 -4.32
N ASN A 388 -1.28 4.95 -5.64
CA ASN A 388 -2.21 5.40 -6.68
C ASN A 388 -2.22 4.38 -7.82
N PHE A 389 -3.24 3.54 -7.89
CA PHE A 389 -3.38 2.58 -8.98
C PHE A 389 -4.85 2.15 -9.11
N ASP A 390 -5.21 1.65 -10.29
CA ASP A 390 -6.52 1.07 -10.58
C ASP A 390 -6.31 -0.16 -11.46
N ILE A 391 -6.35 -1.35 -10.87
CA ILE A 391 -5.99 -2.63 -11.49
C ILE A 391 -7.17 -3.21 -12.24
N THR A 392 -6.99 -3.52 -13.53
CA THR A 392 -7.98 -4.27 -14.30
C THR A 392 -7.59 -5.75 -14.37
N PRO A 393 -8.23 -6.66 -13.61
CA PRO A 393 -8.00 -8.09 -13.77
C PRO A 393 -8.63 -8.59 -15.07
N CYS A 394 -7.86 -9.31 -15.86
CA CYS A 394 -8.27 -9.85 -17.16
C CYS A 394 -7.92 -11.34 -17.27
N VAL A 395 -8.88 -12.13 -17.76
CA VAL A 395 -8.67 -13.52 -18.16
C VAL A 395 -8.93 -13.58 -19.67
N GLN A 396 -8.00 -14.13 -20.44
CA GLN A 396 -8.12 -14.28 -21.90
C GLN A 396 -7.86 -15.74 -22.29
N ILE A 397 -8.48 -16.15 -23.38
CA ILE A 397 -8.23 -17.40 -24.11
C ILE A 397 -8.22 -17.00 -25.60
N ASP A 398 -7.37 -17.58 -26.45
CA ASP A 398 -7.16 -17.17 -27.86
C ASP A 398 -8.44 -16.90 -28.69
N ARG A 399 -9.55 -17.56 -28.38
CA ARG A 399 -10.85 -17.36 -29.04
C ARG A 399 -11.67 -16.17 -28.53
N ILE A 400 -11.36 -15.64 -27.35
CA ILE A 400 -11.98 -14.47 -26.71
C ILE A 400 -10.89 -13.40 -26.53
N ARG A 401 -10.77 -12.52 -27.53
CA ARG A 401 -9.68 -11.53 -27.62
C ARG A 401 -9.75 -10.36 -26.63
N ASN A 402 -10.87 -10.17 -25.94
CA ASN A 402 -11.07 -9.04 -25.03
C ASN A 402 -11.18 -9.53 -23.60
N CYS A 403 -10.86 -8.66 -22.62
CA CYS A 403 -11.08 -8.84 -21.18
C CYS A 403 -12.58 -8.88 -20.80
N SER A 404 -13.33 -9.68 -21.53
CA SER A 404 -14.77 -9.84 -21.47
C SER A 404 -15.09 -11.30 -21.19
N GLY A 405 -16.02 -11.53 -20.29
CA GLY A 405 -16.54 -12.86 -20.02
C GLY A 405 -17.30 -13.43 -21.21
N GLY A 406 -17.35 -14.76 -21.31
CA GLY A 406 -18.03 -15.44 -22.41
C GLY A 406 -18.07 -16.96 -22.24
N ASP A 407 -19.00 -17.57 -22.96
CA ASP A 407 -19.12 -19.02 -23.08
C ASP A 407 -18.28 -19.54 -24.24
N ILE A 408 -17.54 -20.61 -24.01
CA ILE A 408 -16.87 -21.40 -25.03
C ILE A 408 -17.64 -22.71 -25.18
N ASP A 409 -18.29 -22.89 -26.32
CA ASP A 409 -19.08 -24.08 -26.63
C ASP A 409 -18.17 -25.29 -26.87
N VAL A 410 -18.31 -26.34 -26.04
CA VAL A 410 -17.55 -27.61 -26.12
C VAL A 410 -18.51 -28.80 -26.01
N PRO A 411 -18.33 -29.90 -26.77
CA PRO A 411 -19.13 -31.12 -26.62
C PRO A 411 -18.99 -31.77 -25.24
N THR A 412 -19.96 -32.61 -24.89
CA THR A 412 -20.09 -33.34 -23.59
C THR A 412 -18.91 -34.25 -23.24
N ASP A 413 -18.13 -34.70 -24.23
CA ASP A 413 -16.92 -35.54 -24.06
C ASP A 413 -15.66 -34.85 -24.63
N GLY A 414 -15.75 -33.55 -24.90
CA GLY A 414 -14.78 -32.85 -25.72
C GLY A 414 -13.48 -32.49 -25.03
N ARG A 415 -12.39 -32.48 -25.80
CA ARG A 415 -11.12 -31.91 -25.36
C ARG A 415 -11.26 -30.39 -25.30
N ILE A 416 -10.87 -29.80 -24.18
CA ILE A 416 -10.60 -28.36 -24.12
C ILE A 416 -9.54 -28.08 -25.21
N PRO A 417 -9.77 -27.10 -26.11
CA PRO A 417 -8.84 -26.83 -27.21
C PRO A 417 -7.39 -26.73 -26.70
N PRO A 418 -6.45 -27.47 -27.31
CA PRO A 418 -5.04 -27.38 -26.96
C PRO A 418 -4.48 -26.09 -27.55
N ASP A 419 -4.75 -24.98 -26.87
CA ASP A 419 -3.87 -23.83 -26.62
C ASP A 419 -4.73 -22.69 -26.06
N PRO A 420 -4.84 -22.56 -24.72
CA PRO A 420 -5.51 -21.41 -24.09
C PRO A 420 -4.55 -20.23 -23.84
N ASN A 421 -3.31 -20.28 -24.35
CA ASN A 421 -2.22 -19.47 -23.82
C ASN A 421 -2.17 -18.05 -24.40
N ASN A 422 -2.95 -17.15 -23.78
CA ASN A 422 -2.52 -15.77 -23.57
C ASN A 422 -3.27 -15.08 -22.40
N GLY A 423 -3.69 -15.84 -21.40
CA GLY A 423 -4.30 -15.27 -20.21
C GLY A 423 -3.25 -14.81 -19.19
N GLU A 424 -2.90 -13.52 -19.20
CA GLU A 424 -2.66 -12.67 -18.01
C GLU A 424 -2.12 -11.28 -18.38
N GLU A 425 -3.00 -10.28 -18.48
CA GLU A 425 -2.60 -8.87 -18.43
C GLU A 425 -3.24 -8.20 -17.21
N ILE A 426 -2.45 -8.02 -16.16
CA ILE A 426 -2.75 -7.06 -15.11
C ILE A 426 -2.27 -5.71 -15.64
N GLU A 427 -3.19 -4.94 -16.17
CA GLU A 427 -2.91 -3.55 -16.51
C GLU A 427 -2.93 -2.72 -15.22
N VAL A 428 -1.76 -2.19 -14.88
CA VAL A 428 -1.64 -1.05 -13.98
C VAL A 428 -1.40 0.15 -14.89
N PRO A 429 -2.24 1.21 -14.83
CA PRO A 429 -2.03 2.39 -15.64
C PRO A 429 -0.61 2.93 -15.50
N ASP A 430 0.03 3.31 -16.62
CA ASP A 430 1.42 3.80 -16.66
C ASP A 430 1.68 5.04 -15.78
N ASN A 431 0.61 5.71 -15.34
CA ASN A 431 0.65 6.88 -14.46
C ASN A 431 0.53 6.53 -12.95
N GLY A 432 0.38 5.25 -12.60
CA GLY A 432 0.25 4.79 -11.20
C GLY A 432 1.56 4.77 -10.41
N THR A 433 1.46 4.61 -9.09
CA THR A 433 2.59 4.21 -8.23
C THR A 433 2.86 2.72 -8.35
N ARG A 434 3.92 2.20 -7.71
CA ARG A 434 4.02 0.74 -7.49
C ARG A 434 2.75 0.23 -6.81
N THR A 435 2.30 -0.97 -7.16
CA THR A 435 1.15 -1.58 -6.49
C THR A 435 1.47 -1.84 -5.02
N SER A 436 0.45 -1.70 -4.19
CA SER A 436 0.48 -2.24 -2.83
C SER A 436 0.65 -3.76 -2.88
N PRO A 437 1.10 -4.41 -1.80
CA PRO A 437 0.90 -5.83 -1.61
C PRO A 437 -0.53 -6.26 -1.98
N ILE A 438 -0.69 -6.98 -3.08
CA ILE A 438 -1.99 -7.45 -3.57
C ILE A 438 -2.23 -8.89 -3.15
N LYS A 439 -3.49 -9.20 -2.88
CA LYS A 439 -4.04 -10.54 -2.70
C LYS A 439 -4.82 -10.90 -3.95
N TYR A 440 -4.70 -12.14 -4.39
CA TYR A 440 -5.51 -12.64 -5.50
C TYR A 440 -6.05 -14.04 -5.24
N LYS A 441 -7.19 -14.32 -5.88
CA LYS A 441 -7.86 -15.62 -5.85
C LYS A 441 -8.27 -16.05 -7.24
N ILE A 442 -7.90 -17.26 -7.61
CA ILE A 442 -8.45 -17.95 -8.79
C ILE A 442 -9.56 -18.86 -8.29
N THR A 443 -10.77 -18.65 -8.79
CA THR A 443 -11.96 -19.38 -8.37
C THR A 443 -12.57 -20.12 -9.54
N THR A 444 -13.00 -21.35 -9.29
CA THR A 444 -13.65 -22.21 -10.27
C THR A 444 -14.99 -22.69 -9.75
N TRP A 445 -15.98 -22.87 -10.62
CA TRP A 445 -17.30 -23.37 -10.25
C TRP A 445 -18.03 -24.03 -11.42
N ARG A 446 -19.07 -24.79 -11.09
CA ARG A 446 -20.02 -25.39 -12.03
C ARG A 446 -21.36 -24.64 -11.98
N VAL A 447 -21.97 -24.42 -13.13
CA VAL A 447 -23.35 -23.93 -13.27
C VAL A 447 -24.17 -25.05 -13.91
N PRO A 448 -25.19 -25.58 -13.23
CA PRO A 448 -25.97 -26.70 -13.75
C PRO A 448 -26.82 -26.28 -14.97
N ALA A 449 -27.09 -27.24 -15.86
CA ALA A 449 -27.86 -27.02 -17.10
C ALA A 449 -29.23 -26.37 -16.89
N VAL A 450 -29.90 -26.63 -15.76
CA VAL A 450 -31.19 -25.99 -15.41
C VAL A 450 -31.10 -24.46 -15.33
N ARG A 451 -29.89 -23.90 -15.24
CA ARG A 451 -29.62 -22.46 -15.21
C ARG A 451 -29.01 -21.94 -16.53
N GLU A 452 -29.07 -22.71 -17.63
CA GLU A 452 -28.50 -22.33 -18.94
C GLU A 452 -28.99 -20.95 -19.41
N ALA A 453 -30.28 -20.64 -19.17
CA ALA A 453 -30.93 -19.39 -19.54
C ALA A 453 -30.33 -18.14 -18.88
N ARG A 454 -29.46 -18.31 -17.86
CA ARG A 454 -28.68 -17.21 -17.28
C ARG A 454 -27.42 -16.99 -18.13
N PRO A 455 -27.30 -15.86 -18.86
CA PRO A 455 -26.13 -15.60 -19.68
C PRO A 455 -24.91 -15.33 -18.82
N THR A 456 -23.75 -15.76 -19.31
CA THR A 456 -22.45 -15.41 -18.73
C THR A 456 -22.22 -13.91 -18.84
N VAL A 457 -21.95 -13.28 -17.70
CA VAL A 457 -21.77 -11.82 -17.65
C VAL A 457 -20.42 -11.45 -18.25
N ASN A 458 -20.42 -10.46 -19.13
CA ASN A 458 -19.23 -9.99 -19.83
C ASN A 458 -18.48 -8.87 -19.09
N ASN A 459 -19.00 -8.40 -17.96
CA ASN A 459 -18.47 -7.26 -17.20
C ASN A 459 -17.85 -7.69 -15.86
N ARG A 460 -16.83 -6.94 -15.45
CA ARG A 460 -16.24 -7.00 -14.10
C ARG A 460 -17.19 -6.41 -13.04
N ARG A 461 -17.02 -6.79 -11.77
CA ARG A 461 -17.77 -6.22 -10.65
C ARG A 461 -16.91 -6.05 -9.41
N GLU A 462 -17.31 -5.12 -8.55
CA GLU A 462 -16.63 -4.78 -7.31
C GLU A 462 -17.55 -5.09 -6.12
N ASN A 463 -16.98 -5.60 -5.02
CA ASN A 463 -17.68 -5.79 -3.75
C ASN A 463 -16.67 -5.84 -2.58
N GLU A 464 -17.14 -6.13 -1.37
CA GLU A 464 -16.29 -6.32 -0.18
C GLU A 464 -16.11 -7.80 0.21
N ASN A 465 -16.63 -8.73 -0.60
CA ASN A 465 -16.67 -10.14 -0.26
C ASN A 465 -15.52 -10.91 -0.92
N GLY A 466 -14.46 -11.13 -0.14
CA GLY A 466 -13.32 -11.94 -0.54
C GLY A 466 -13.56 -13.45 -0.56
N ASP A 467 -14.72 -13.93 -0.10
CA ASP A 467 -15.18 -15.29 -0.36
C ASP A 467 -15.91 -15.31 -1.71
N THR A 468 -15.21 -15.82 -2.72
CA THR A 468 -15.70 -15.90 -4.09
C THR A 468 -16.78 -16.95 -4.30
N CYS A 469 -16.98 -17.85 -3.33
CA CYS A 469 -17.98 -18.92 -3.40
C CYS A 469 -19.21 -18.68 -2.52
N ALA A 470 -19.20 -17.65 -1.67
CA ALA A 470 -20.32 -17.32 -0.80
C ALA A 470 -21.57 -16.88 -1.58
N ALA A 471 -22.75 -17.12 -0.98
CA ALA A 471 -24.04 -16.81 -1.59
C ALA A 471 -24.28 -15.31 -1.87
N ASN A 472 -23.56 -14.43 -1.18
CA ASN A 472 -23.58 -12.99 -1.38
C ASN A 472 -22.46 -12.48 -2.32
N ASN A 473 -21.65 -13.38 -2.90
CA ASN A 473 -20.65 -13.01 -3.89
C ASN A 473 -21.27 -12.67 -5.26
N PHE A 474 -20.55 -11.87 -6.06
CA PHE A 474 -20.93 -11.54 -7.44
C PHE A 474 -21.26 -12.76 -8.29
N TYR A 475 -20.38 -13.78 -8.31
CA TYR A 475 -20.57 -14.94 -9.19
C TYR A 475 -21.84 -15.72 -8.81
N TRP A 476 -22.09 -15.90 -7.51
CA TRP A 476 -23.30 -16.58 -7.04
C TRP A 476 -24.58 -15.85 -7.41
N GLN A 477 -24.61 -14.52 -7.27
CA GLN A 477 -25.78 -13.71 -7.61
C GLN A 477 -26.12 -13.77 -9.10
N VAL A 478 -25.08 -13.75 -9.96
CA VAL A 478 -25.25 -13.81 -11.42
C VAL A 478 -25.89 -15.12 -11.85
N TYR A 479 -25.36 -16.25 -11.37
CA TYR A 479 -25.85 -17.57 -11.76
C TYR A 479 -27.01 -18.06 -10.89
N GLN A 480 -27.38 -17.33 -9.84
CA GLN A 480 -28.36 -17.76 -8.82
C GLN A 480 -28.05 -19.15 -8.25
N GLY A 481 -26.76 -19.38 -8.05
CA GLY A 481 -26.19 -20.59 -7.48
C GLY A 481 -25.07 -21.20 -8.29
N LEU A 482 -24.11 -21.73 -7.56
CA LEU A 482 -22.87 -22.36 -8.00
C LEU A 482 -22.79 -23.75 -7.38
N GLU A 483 -22.32 -24.72 -8.14
CA GLU A 483 -21.99 -26.05 -7.64
C GLU A 483 -20.48 -26.24 -7.68
N ASN A 484 -19.95 -27.03 -6.75
CA ASN A 484 -18.51 -27.34 -6.68
C ASN A 484 -17.61 -26.10 -6.74
N CYS A 485 -18.07 -24.97 -6.16
CA CYS A 485 -17.29 -23.74 -6.14
C CYS A 485 -16.08 -23.92 -5.23
N LYS A 486 -14.88 -23.63 -5.75
CA LYS A 486 -13.63 -23.75 -5.02
C LYS A 486 -12.63 -22.67 -5.44
N VAL A 487 -11.90 -22.15 -4.46
CA VAL A 487 -10.68 -21.37 -4.69
C VAL A 487 -9.55 -22.35 -4.93
N VAL A 488 -9.02 -22.37 -6.15
CA VAL A 488 -7.97 -23.32 -6.58
C VAL A 488 -6.57 -22.78 -6.37
N ARG A 489 -6.45 -21.44 -6.25
CA ARG A 489 -5.20 -20.76 -5.92
C ARG A 489 -5.51 -19.47 -5.19
N GLU A 490 -4.78 -19.24 -4.11
CA GLU A 490 -4.80 -18.01 -3.33
C GLU A 490 -3.37 -17.59 -3.01
N ASP A 491 -3.07 -16.32 -3.22
CA ASP A 491 -1.85 -15.71 -2.71
C ASP A 491 -2.22 -14.58 -1.76
N SER A 492 -1.83 -14.78 -0.50
CA SER A 492 -2.00 -13.82 0.58
C SER A 492 -0.66 -13.22 1.03
N SER A 493 0.45 -13.58 0.37
CA SER A 493 1.80 -13.16 0.75
C SER A 493 2.03 -11.65 0.57
N GLY A 494 1.19 -11.00 -0.24
CA GLY A 494 1.37 -9.59 -0.57
C GLY A 494 2.52 -9.34 -1.54
N SER A 495 3.02 -10.38 -2.20
CA SER A 495 4.01 -10.27 -3.27
C SER A 495 3.34 -9.78 -4.56
N SER A 496 4.14 -9.23 -5.49
CA SER A 496 3.64 -8.92 -6.83
C SER A 496 3.15 -10.20 -7.52
N TYR A 497 2.00 -10.12 -8.18
CA TYR A 497 1.41 -11.20 -8.97
C TYR A 497 2.44 -11.89 -9.87
N ASP A 498 2.51 -13.20 -9.79
CA ASP A 498 3.35 -14.01 -10.66
C ASP A 498 2.68 -14.16 -12.02
N LYS A 499 3.12 -13.34 -12.99
CA LYS A 499 2.66 -13.32 -14.39
C LYS A 499 2.89 -14.65 -15.13
N SER A 500 3.58 -15.61 -14.53
CA SER A 500 3.71 -16.96 -15.09
C SER A 500 2.54 -17.87 -14.72
N THR A 501 1.67 -17.41 -13.81
CA THR A 501 0.38 -18.06 -13.56
C THR A 501 -0.44 -18.02 -14.85
N LYS A 502 -1.28 -19.03 -15.06
CA LYS A 502 -2.19 -19.03 -16.21
C LYS A 502 -3.56 -19.39 -15.69
N VAL A 503 -4.42 -18.38 -15.56
CA VAL A 503 -5.77 -18.58 -15.00
C VAL A 503 -6.56 -19.65 -15.77
N ALA A 504 -6.35 -19.76 -17.09
CA ALA A 504 -7.03 -20.76 -17.94
C ALA A 504 -6.64 -22.22 -17.63
N ASP A 505 -5.45 -22.48 -17.05
CA ASP A 505 -5.02 -23.84 -16.69
C ASP A 505 -5.85 -24.44 -15.55
N TYR A 506 -6.60 -23.59 -14.84
CA TYR A 506 -7.44 -23.99 -13.73
C TYR A 506 -8.90 -24.25 -14.12
N ILE A 507 -9.27 -24.17 -15.41
CA ILE A 507 -10.61 -24.54 -15.84
C ILE A 507 -10.89 -26.01 -15.44
N PRO A 508 -11.99 -26.31 -14.74
CA PRO A 508 -12.32 -27.67 -14.37
C PRO A 508 -12.47 -28.57 -15.59
N GLU A 509 -12.02 -29.82 -15.49
CA GLU A 509 -12.33 -30.83 -16.48
C GLU A 509 -13.86 -31.06 -16.55
N ILE A 510 -14.36 -31.31 -17.76
CA ILE A 510 -15.75 -31.68 -17.99
C ILE A 510 -15.94 -33.10 -17.45
N GLU A 511 -16.91 -33.27 -16.55
CA GLU A 511 -17.24 -34.58 -15.98
C GLU A 511 -17.85 -35.49 -17.05
N GLU A 512 -17.60 -36.80 -16.96
CA GLU A 512 -18.20 -37.76 -17.88
C GLU A 512 -19.73 -37.76 -17.72
N GLY A 513 -20.46 -37.65 -18.83
CA GLY A 513 -21.93 -37.56 -18.80
C GLY A 513 -22.48 -36.18 -18.42
N ALA A 514 -21.68 -35.10 -18.46
CA ALA A 514 -22.15 -33.74 -18.23
C ALA A 514 -23.36 -33.40 -19.12
N GLU A 515 -24.44 -32.90 -18.52
CA GLU A 515 -25.62 -32.50 -19.28
C GLU A 515 -25.32 -31.25 -20.13
N ALA A 516 -25.77 -31.25 -21.39
CA ALA A 516 -25.69 -30.07 -22.23
C ALA A 516 -26.45 -28.88 -21.62
N GLY A 517 -25.84 -27.70 -21.68
CA GLY A 517 -26.25 -26.48 -20.96
C GLY A 517 -25.43 -26.24 -19.68
N THR A 518 -24.75 -27.25 -19.15
CA THR A 518 -23.85 -27.10 -17.98
C THR A 518 -22.66 -26.21 -18.33
N ARG A 519 -22.22 -25.36 -17.39
CA ARG A 519 -21.02 -24.53 -17.54
C ARG A 519 -19.96 -24.82 -16.49
N TYR A 520 -18.70 -24.79 -16.89
CA TYR A 520 -17.54 -24.85 -16.00
C TYR A 520 -16.76 -23.55 -16.13
N CYS A 521 -16.73 -22.76 -15.08
CA CYS A 521 -16.24 -21.39 -15.13
C CYS A 521 -15.00 -21.18 -14.27
N VAL A 522 -14.17 -20.22 -14.68
CA VAL A 522 -13.01 -19.73 -13.93
C VAL A 522 -12.98 -18.21 -13.94
N ALA A 523 -12.52 -17.59 -12.85
CA ALA A 523 -12.30 -16.16 -12.78
C ALA A 523 -11.21 -15.75 -11.78
N LEU A 524 -10.67 -14.54 -11.97
CA LEU A 524 -9.64 -13.92 -11.15
C LEU A 524 -10.25 -12.81 -10.28
N SER A 525 -9.91 -12.79 -8.99
CA SER A 525 -10.33 -11.73 -8.06
C SER A 525 -9.10 -11.11 -7.40
N ILE A 526 -9.03 -9.78 -7.35
CA ILE A 526 -7.88 -9.03 -6.79
C ILE A 526 -8.35 -8.06 -5.71
N SER A 527 -7.56 -7.94 -4.63
CA SER A 527 -7.71 -6.93 -3.59
C SER A 527 -6.34 -6.48 -3.05
N PRO A 528 -6.14 -5.19 -2.74
CA PRO A 528 -6.97 -4.07 -3.15
C PRO A 528 -6.81 -3.85 -4.66
N TYR A 529 -7.91 -3.61 -5.37
CA TYR A 529 -7.85 -3.35 -6.81
C TYR A 529 -7.59 -1.88 -7.12
N LYS A 530 -7.92 -0.96 -6.21
CA LYS A 530 -7.78 0.48 -6.40
C LYS A 530 -7.30 1.18 -5.14
N MET A 531 -6.39 2.12 -5.33
CA MET A 531 -5.95 3.06 -4.31
C MET A 531 -5.79 4.42 -4.96
N SER A 532 -6.13 5.49 -4.24
CA SER A 532 -6.03 6.86 -4.73
C SER A 532 -5.08 7.70 -3.87
N ASP A 533 -4.35 8.60 -4.53
CA ASP A 533 -3.41 9.53 -3.91
C ASP A 533 -4.07 10.65 -3.06
N THR A 534 -5.41 10.73 -3.07
CA THR A 534 -6.18 11.62 -2.20
C THR A 534 -6.53 10.98 -0.86
N GLN A 535 -6.35 9.67 -0.72
CA GLN A 535 -6.73 8.92 0.46
C GLN A 535 -5.66 8.98 1.55
N SER A 536 -6.10 9.05 2.80
CA SER A 536 -5.28 8.82 3.99
C SER A 536 -4.81 7.37 4.08
N ARG A 537 -3.81 7.11 4.92
CA ARG A 537 -3.30 5.76 5.16
C ARG A 537 -4.40 4.79 5.64
N ALA A 538 -5.25 5.22 6.56
CA ALA A 538 -6.33 4.38 7.10
C ALA A 538 -7.36 4.02 6.03
N GLU A 539 -7.67 4.96 5.12
CA GLU A 539 -8.56 4.70 3.98
C GLU A 539 -7.93 3.71 3.00
N GLN A 540 -6.63 3.83 2.69
CA GLN A 540 -5.95 2.85 1.83
C GLN A 540 -5.86 1.46 2.46
N GLU A 541 -5.65 1.37 3.78
CA GLU A 541 -5.70 0.11 4.51
C GLU A 541 -7.12 -0.50 4.49
N ALA A 542 -8.17 0.31 4.57
CA ALA A 542 -9.56 -0.14 4.45
C ALA A 542 -9.89 -0.70 3.04
N ASN A 543 -9.31 -0.14 1.98
CA ASN A 543 -9.52 -0.63 0.61
C ASN A 543 -9.05 -2.11 0.43
N SER A 544 -8.21 -2.64 1.33
CA SER A 544 -7.80 -4.07 1.30
C SER A 544 -8.97 -5.05 1.53
N LYS A 545 -10.15 -4.57 1.91
CA LYS A 545 -11.39 -5.33 1.98
C LYS A 545 -12.16 -5.34 0.66
N GLN A 546 -11.85 -4.43 -0.26
CA GLN A 546 -12.55 -4.29 -1.52
C GLN A 546 -11.93 -5.16 -2.60
N TRP A 547 -12.75 -5.99 -3.22
CA TRP A 547 -12.37 -6.92 -4.27
C TRP A 547 -12.93 -6.48 -5.61
N ARG A 548 -12.11 -6.62 -6.66
CA ARG A 548 -12.57 -6.57 -8.04
C ARG A 548 -12.47 -7.95 -8.64
N HIS A 549 -13.59 -8.39 -9.19
CA HIS A 549 -13.80 -9.68 -9.83
C HIS A 549 -13.73 -9.50 -11.34
N SER A 550 -12.90 -10.30 -12.02
CA SER A 550 -12.86 -10.36 -13.47
C SER A 550 -14.20 -10.87 -14.01
N ALA A 551 -14.49 -10.57 -15.28
CA ALA A 551 -15.53 -11.29 -15.97
C ALA A 551 -15.14 -12.79 -16.07
N PRO A 552 -16.06 -13.73 -15.80
CA PRO A 552 -15.74 -15.15 -15.83
C PRO A 552 -15.64 -15.67 -17.26
N ILE A 553 -14.76 -16.64 -17.48
CA ILE A 553 -14.76 -17.46 -18.69
C ILE A 553 -15.37 -18.81 -18.34
N CYS A 554 -16.31 -19.27 -19.15
CA CYS A 554 -17.03 -20.51 -18.93
C CYS A 554 -16.92 -21.42 -20.14
N ILE A 555 -16.62 -22.70 -19.92
CA ILE A 555 -16.85 -23.76 -20.92
C ILE A 555 -18.32 -24.16 -20.81
N LYS A 556 -19.10 -23.97 -21.87
CA LYS A 556 -20.49 -24.42 -21.94
C LYS A 556 -20.57 -25.73 -22.70
N VAL A 557 -21.15 -26.73 -22.06
CA VAL A 557 -21.38 -28.04 -22.65
C VAL A 557 -22.52 -27.94 -23.66
N VAL A 558 -22.30 -28.34 -24.91
CA VAL A 558 -23.30 -28.27 -25.99
C VAL A 558 -23.46 -29.60 -26.71
N LYS A 559 -24.63 -29.81 -27.33
CA LYS A 559 -24.84 -30.89 -28.29
C LYS A 559 -24.36 -30.48 -29.68
N MET A 560 -23.76 -31.42 -30.41
CA MET A 560 -23.45 -31.25 -31.84
C MET A 560 -24.07 -32.41 -32.63
N PRO A 561 -25.35 -32.27 -33.03
CA PRO A 561 -26.09 -33.32 -33.74
C PRO A 561 -25.44 -33.70 -35.07
N LYS A 562 -25.69 -34.94 -35.52
CA LYS A 562 -25.06 -35.53 -36.71
C LYS A 562 -26.12 -36.03 -37.69
N VAL A 563 -25.78 -36.00 -38.97
CA VAL A 563 -26.55 -36.65 -40.03
C VAL A 563 -25.72 -37.76 -40.66
N GLN A 564 -26.41 -38.82 -41.10
CA GLN A 564 -25.82 -39.89 -41.89
C GLN A 564 -26.58 -40.06 -43.20
N PHE A 565 -25.83 -40.29 -44.27
CA PHE A 565 -26.36 -40.53 -45.60
C PHE A 565 -25.98 -41.94 -46.06
N TRP A 566 -26.98 -42.81 -46.21
CA TRP A 566 -26.82 -44.24 -46.51
C TRP A 566 -27.41 -44.59 -47.88
N GLY A 567 -26.82 -45.55 -48.58
CA GLY A 567 -27.36 -46.10 -49.83
C GLY A 567 -27.22 -45.23 -51.08
N ASN A 568 -26.64 -44.02 -50.96
CA ASN A 568 -26.22 -43.15 -52.06
C ASN A 568 -25.26 -42.03 -51.57
N GLY A 569 -24.78 -41.20 -52.49
CA GLY A 569 -23.98 -40.00 -52.22
C GLY A 569 -24.80 -38.74 -51.89
N VAL A 570 -24.09 -37.68 -51.47
CA VAL A 570 -24.62 -36.32 -51.25
C VAL A 570 -24.06 -35.38 -52.29
N PHE A 571 -24.95 -34.66 -52.98
CA PHE A 571 -24.59 -33.64 -53.95
C PHE A 571 -25.09 -32.25 -53.53
N SER A 572 -24.22 -31.24 -53.51
CA SER A 572 -24.60 -29.85 -53.22
C SER A 572 -23.89 -28.84 -54.12
N ARG A 573 -24.62 -27.95 -54.81
CA ARG A 573 -23.98 -26.90 -55.60
C ARG A 573 -23.29 -25.82 -54.75
N ALA A 574 -23.84 -25.49 -53.58
CA ALA A 574 -23.40 -24.34 -52.78
C ALA A 574 -22.41 -24.68 -51.65
N GLY A 575 -22.18 -25.97 -51.37
CA GLY A 575 -21.34 -26.41 -50.26
C GLY A 575 -22.06 -27.35 -49.29
N ILE A 576 -21.28 -28.02 -48.44
CA ILE A 576 -21.77 -28.87 -47.35
C ILE A 576 -21.15 -28.34 -46.07
N ARG A 577 -21.97 -28.03 -45.06
CA ARG A 577 -21.51 -27.55 -43.75
C ARG A 577 -22.18 -28.33 -42.64
N THR A 578 -21.37 -29.01 -41.85
CA THR A 578 -21.81 -29.75 -40.65
C THR A 578 -20.99 -29.34 -39.43
N SER A 579 -21.13 -30.06 -38.33
CA SER A 579 -20.37 -29.86 -37.09
C SER A 579 -19.50 -31.09 -36.82
N LEU A 580 -18.35 -30.86 -36.17
CA LEU A 580 -17.47 -31.90 -35.65
C LEU A 580 -17.49 -31.86 -34.12
N SER A 581 -17.70 -33.01 -33.50
CA SER A 581 -17.61 -33.18 -32.04
C SER A 581 -16.25 -33.78 -31.71
N PRO A 582 -15.23 -32.98 -31.33
CA PRO A 582 -14.04 -33.55 -30.72
C PRO A 582 -14.42 -34.26 -29.43
N THR A 583 -13.90 -35.46 -29.22
CA THR A 583 -14.11 -36.32 -28.05
C THR A 583 -12.76 -36.71 -27.43
N LYS A 584 -12.75 -37.36 -26.25
CA LYS A 584 -11.53 -37.93 -25.67
C LYS A 584 -10.91 -39.00 -26.59
N GLU A 585 -11.73 -39.87 -27.19
CA GLU A 585 -11.27 -40.95 -28.08
C GLU A 585 -10.94 -40.53 -29.52
N GLY A 586 -11.51 -39.42 -30.02
CA GLY A 586 -11.32 -38.99 -31.40
C GLY A 586 -12.16 -37.79 -31.80
N VAL A 587 -12.60 -37.74 -33.06
CA VAL A 587 -13.51 -36.70 -33.56
C VAL A 587 -14.69 -37.40 -34.21
N LEU A 588 -15.91 -37.05 -33.82
CA LEU A 588 -17.13 -37.55 -34.45
C LEU A 588 -17.72 -36.48 -35.38
N GLY A 589 -18.50 -36.89 -36.38
CA GLY A 589 -19.13 -35.96 -37.30
C GLY A 589 -20.15 -36.62 -38.22
N SER A 590 -20.80 -35.79 -39.03
CA SER A 590 -21.71 -36.24 -40.08
C SER A 590 -20.94 -36.85 -41.24
N TRP A 591 -21.50 -37.86 -41.91
CA TRP A 591 -20.81 -38.60 -42.98
C TRP A 591 -21.77 -39.18 -44.03
N VAL A 592 -21.21 -39.64 -45.15
CA VAL A 592 -21.91 -40.32 -46.25
C VAL A 592 -21.20 -41.61 -46.61
N GLU A 593 -21.96 -42.65 -46.98
CA GLU A 593 -21.44 -43.99 -47.31
C GLU A 593 -20.64 -44.04 -48.62
N TYR A 594 -21.05 -43.28 -49.63
CA TYR A 594 -20.41 -43.26 -50.94
C TYR A 594 -19.69 -41.92 -51.18
N GLU A 595 -20.23 -41.07 -52.06
CA GLU A 595 -19.59 -39.81 -52.43
C GLU A 595 -20.21 -38.57 -51.76
N ALA A 596 -19.36 -37.59 -51.41
CA ALA A 596 -19.77 -36.22 -51.11
C ALA A 596 -19.24 -35.30 -52.21
N ILE A 597 -20.12 -34.83 -53.10
CA ILE A 597 -19.75 -33.98 -54.23
C ILE A 597 -20.33 -32.59 -54.02
N THR A 598 -19.49 -31.56 -54.19
CA THR A 598 -19.98 -30.18 -54.13
C THR A 598 -19.29 -29.24 -55.10
N GLY A 599 -20.04 -28.23 -55.58
CA GLY A 599 -19.50 -27.07 -56.29
C GLY A 599 -19.01 -25.95 -55.37
N GLY A 600 -19.21 -26.07 -54.05
CA GLY A 600 -18.78 -25.12 -53.03
C GLY A 600 -17.77 -25.73 -52.04
N THR A 601 -17.68 -25.18 -50.83
CA THR A 601 -16.79 -25.73 -49.79
C THR A 601 -17.48 -26.83 -48.98
N ILE A 602 -16.76 -27.93 -48.70
CA ILE A 602 -17.11 -28.87 -47.62
C ILE A 602 -16.41 -28.42 -46.35
N ARG A 603 -17.16 -28.27 -45.25
CA ARG A 603 -16.63 -27.93 -43.92
C ARG A 603 -17.15 -28.94 -42.90
N ASN A 604 -16.25 -29.46 -42.06
CA ASN A 604 -16.59 -30.27 -40.88
C ASN A 604 -17.38 -31.57 -41.19
N PHE A 605 -17.23 -32.13 -42.39
CA PHE A 605 -17.90 -33.36 -42.86
C PHE A 605 -16.90 -34.51 -42.96
N ARG A 606 -17.30 -35.71 -42.58
CA ARG A 606 -16.41 -36.88 -42.42
C ARG A 606 -16.68 -37.96 -43.47
N THR A 607 -15.69 -38.83 -43.64
CA THR A 607 -15.81 -40.06 -44.44
C THR A 607 -16.38 -41.25 -43.66
N GLU A 608 -16.52 -41.14 -42.33
CA GLU A 608 -17.10 -42.17 -41.46
C GLU A 608 -17.54 -41.64 -40.08
N SER A 609 -18.38 -42.40 -39.36
CA SER A 609 -18.78 -42.14 -37.97
C SER A 609 -17.78 -42.60 -36.90
N SER A 610 -16.68 -43.27 -37.24
CA SER A 610 -15.81 -43.89 -36.24
C SER A 610 -15.00 -42.89 -35.40
N GLN A 611 -14.79 -43.22 -34.12
CA GLN A 611 -13.93 -42.50 -33.19
C GLN A 611 -12.43 -42.74 -33.44
N SER A 612 -12.04 -43.81 -34.13
CA SER A 612 -10.65 -44.26 -34.20
C SER A 612 -9.77 -43.52 -35.22
N THR A 613 -10.35 -42.85 -36.22
CA THR A 613 -9.60 -42.14 -37.27
C THR A 613 -9.32 -40.70 -36.88
N ARG A 614 -8.05 -40.39 -36.65
CA ARG A 614 -7.64 -39.11 -36.05
C ARG A 614 -7.77 -37.88 -36.95
N ARG A 615 -8.05 -37.96 -38.26
CA ARG A 615 -8.15 -36.77 -39.13
C ARG A 615 -8.59 -36.94 -40.60
N LEU A 616 -9.56 -37.79 -40.93
CA LEU A 616 -10.15 -37.81 -42.29
C LEU A 616 -11.41 -36.92 -42.34
N ALA A 617 -11.22 -35.61 -42.28
CA ALA A 617 -12.26 -34.63 -42.65
C ALA A 617 -11.98 -34.17 -44.08
N ILE A 618 -13.00 -34.16 -44.96
CA ILE A 618 -12.86 -33.60 -46.30
C ILE A 618 -12.92 -32.08 -46.15
N GLU A 619 -11.78 -31.42 -45.98
CA GLU A 619 -11.67 -29.96 -46.03
C GLU A 619 -11.08 -29.55 -47.38
N ASN A 620 -11.95 -29.14 -48.32
CA ASN A 620 -11.48 -28.61 -49.59
C ASN A 620 -11.22 -27.09 -49.44
N TYR A 621 -9.96 -26.73 -49.19
CA TYR A 621 -9.53 -25.33 -49.25
C TYR A 621 -9.34 -24.95 -50.73
N THR A 622 -10.32 -24.23 -51.28
CA THR A 622 -10.42 -23.66 -52.63
C THR A 622 -10.87 -24.62 -53.75
N SER A 623 -12.07 -24.38 -54.29
CA SER A 623 -12.57 -25.08 -55.49
C SER A 623 -11.95 -24.49 -56.76
N THR A 624 -10.97 -25.17 -57.35
CA THR A 624 -10.42 -24.80 -58.67
C THR A 624 -11.06 -25.59 -59.83
N GLY A 625 -12.11 -26.39 -59.58
CA GLY A 625 -12.75 -27.22 -60.61
C GLY A 625 -14.25 -26.98 -60.80
N ASN A 626 -14.69 -26.94 -62.06
CA ASN A 626 -16.10 -26.92 -62.47
C ASN A 626 -16.81 -28.29 -62.34
N PHE A 627 -16.57 -29.03 -61.26
CA PHE A 627 -17.26 -30.29 -61.01
C PHE A 627 -18.64 -30.02 -60.40
N GLY A 628 -19.71 -30.44 -61.09
CA GLY A 628 -21.11 -30.24 -60.67
C GLY A 628 -22.02 -29.56 -61.71
N GLN A 629 -21.48 -29.13 -62.85
CA GLN A 629 -22.23 -28.56 -63.98
C GLN A 629 -23.19 -29.56 -64.67
N GLY A 630 -23.07 -30.87 -64.38
CA GLY A 630 -23.90 -31.93 -64.96
C GLY A 630 -25.10 -32.41 -64.14
N ALA A 631 -25.28 -31.93 -62.90
CA ALA A 631 -26.45 -32.34 -62.11
C ALA A 631 -27.71 -31.66 -62.64
N PRO A 632 -28.79 -32.40 -62.95
CA PRO A 632 -30.03 -31.83 -63.48
C PRO A 632 -30.57 -30.78 -62.50
N SER A 633 -31.08 -29.66 -63.04
CA SER A 633 -31.75 -28.67 -62.18
C SER A 633 -32.95 -29.31 -61.49
N ILE A 634 -33.32 -28.83 -60.30
CA ILE A 634 -34.51 -29.31 -59.59
C ILE A 634 -35.74 -29.23 -60.50
N GLU A 635 -35.81 -28.19 -61.33
CA GLU A 635 -36.85 -28.04 -62.36
C GLU A 635 -36.81 -29.14 -63.44
N LEU A 636 -35.63 -29.56 -63.91
CA LEU A 636 -35.53 -30.66 -64.88
C LEU A 636 -35.95 -32.00 -64.28
N VAL A 637 -35.64 -32.23 -62.99
CA VAL A 637 -36.10 -33.44 -62.27
C VAL A 637 -37.61 -33.40 -62.10
N ILE A 638 -38.16 -32.28 -61.61
CA ILE A 638 -39.61 -32.09 -61.45
C ILE A 638 -40.32 -32.24 -62.80
N SER A 639 -39.78 -31.67 -63.88
CA SER A 639 -40.33 -31.76 -65.24
C SER A 639 -40.31 -33.20 -65.75
N SER A 640 -39.21 -33.92 -65.57
CA SER A 640 -39.11 -35.35 -65.95
C SER A 640 -40.09 -36.24 -65.17
N ILE A 641 -40.30 -35.96 -63.88
CA ILE A 641 -41.32 -36.69 -63.10
C ILE A 641 -42.72 -36.31 -63.59
N SER A 642 -42.95 -35.02 -63.85
CA SER A 642 -44.25 -34.51 -64.31
C SER A 642 -44.62 -34.96 -65.73
N SER A 643 -43.65 -35.35 -66.57
CA SER A 643 -43.93 -35.92 -67.89
C SER A 643 -44.43 -37.36 -67.81
N ARG A 644 -43.95 -38.13 -66.82
CA ARG A 644 -44.43 -39.50 -66.54
C ARG A 644 -45.69 -39.51 -65.69
N PHE A 645 -45.79 -38.60 -64.72
CA PHE A 645 -46.89 -38.45 -63.78
C PHE A 645 -47.44 -37.01 -63.89
N PRO A 646 -48.37 -36.73 -64.81
CA PRO A 646 -48.88 -35.39 -65.06
C PRO A 646 -49.38 -34.71 -63.78
N ARG A 647 -49.17 -33.40 -63.65
CA ARG A 647 -49.66 -32.56 -62.55
C ARG A 647 -51.17 -32.34 -62.61
N GLN A 648 -51.91 -33.43 -62.55
CA GLN A 648 -53.37 -33.45 -62.55
C GLN A 648 -53.82 -34.56 -61.59
N ASN A 649 -54.88 -34.29 -60.83
CA ASN A 649 -55.47 -35.32 -59.98
C ASN A 649 -55.84 -36.54 -60.82
N SER A 650 -55.31 -37.70 -60.47
CA SER A 650 -55.58 -38.96 -61.15
C SER A 650 -55.53 -40.11 -60.15
N ASP A 651 -56.37 -41.11 -60.34
CA ASP A 651 -56.37 -42.30 -59.49
C ASP A 651 -56.60 -43.54 -60.36
N SER A 652 -55.62 -44.45 -60.34
CA SER A 652 -55.57 -45.68 -61.14
C SER A 652 -55.08 -46.84 -60.28
N ALA A 653 -55.31 -48.08 -60.70
CA ALA A 653 -54.94 -49.28 -59.94
C ALA A 653 -53.43 -49.41 -59.61
N GLU A 654 -52.56 -48.70 -60.33
CA GLU A 654 -51.10 -48.74 -60.13
C GLU A 654 -50.51 -47.41 -59.63
N THR A 655 -51.21 -46.28 -59.81
CA THR A 655 -50.69 -44.95 -59.51
C THR A 655 -51.78 -43.99 -59.08
N ARG A 656 -51.49 -43.16 -58.08
CA ARG A 656 -52.34 -42.05 -57.66
C ARG A 656 -51.55 -40.75 -57.64
N VAL A 657 -52.06 -39.73 -58.32
CA VAL A 657 -51.52 -38.37 -58.31
C VAL A 657 -52.48 -37.45 -57.59
N THR A 658 -52.01 -36.78 -56.55
CA THR A 658 -52.76 -35.78 -55.78
C THR A 658 -52.09 -34.42 -55.95
N VAL A 659 -52.84 -33.43 -56.42
CA VAL A 659 -52.37 -32.05 -56.61
C VAL A 659 -53.13 -31.14 -55.66
N TYR A 660 -52.39 -30.56 -54.71
CA TYR A 660 -52.89 -29.58 -53.78
C TYR A 660 -52.65 -28.17 -54.31
N ASN A 661 -53.74 -27.46 -54.59
CA ASN A 661 -53.68 -26.07 -55.07
C ASN A 661 -53.52 -25.04 -53.92
N ASN A 662 -53.60 -25.47 -52.66
CA ASN A 662 -53.47 -24.59 -51.50
C ASN A 662 -52.01 -24.18 -51.29
N ASN A 663 -51.81 -22.93 -50.86
CA ASN A 663 -50.47 -22.38 -50.62
C ASN A 663 -49.70 -23.09 -49.50
N ASN A 664 -50.40 -23.65 -48.51
CA ASN A 664 -49.82 -24.42 -47.42
C ASN A 664 -50.71 -25.63 -47.13
N THR A 665 -50.20 -26.83 -47.38
CA THR A 665 -50.95 -28.07 -47.22
C THR A 665 -50.28 -28.96 -46.20
N THR A 666 -51.05 -29.43 -45.24
CA THR A 666 -50.59 -30.40 -44.24
C THR A 666 -50.86 -31.82 -44.72
N ILE A 667 -49.83 -32.65 -44.76
CA ILE A 667 -49.88 -34.07 -45.10
C ILE A 667 -49.95 -34.85 -43.77
N ASN A 668 -51.09 -35.51 -43.56
CA ASN A 668 -51.36 -36.41 -42.43
C ASN A 668 -51.81 -37.78 -42.97
N VAL A 669 -51.27 -38.86 -42.39
CA VAL A 669 -51.45 -40.22 -42.93
C VAL A 669 -52.84 -40.80 -42.70
N ASN A 670 -53.65 -40.25 -41.78
CA ASN A 670 -54.98 -40.77 -41.44
C ASN A 670 -56.06 -40.69 -42.55
N GLY A 671 -55.72 -40.30 -43.78
CA GLY A 671 -56.68 -40.30 -44.89
C GLY A 671 -56.10 -40.36 -46.31
N LEU A 672 -54.76 -40.38 -46.48
CA LEU A 672 -54.17 -40.47 -47.82
C LEU A 672 -53.74 -41.91 -48.16
N LEU A 673 -53.00 -42.63 -47.32
CA LEU A 673 -52.32 -43.87 -47.73
C LEU A 673 -53.15 -45.14 -47.47
N ALA A 674 -54.32 -45.25 -48.10
CA ALA A 674 -55.21 -46.40 -47.92
C ALA A 674 -54.69 -47.64 -48.67
N ALA A 675 -53.86 -48.45 -48.00
CA ALA A 675 -53.58 -49.89 -48.15
C ALA A 675 -53.51 -50.56 -49.54
N ASP A 676 -53.62 -49.87 -50.67
CA ASP A 676 -53.63 -50.46 -52.00
C ASP A 676 -52.26 -50.34 -52.70
N ARG A 677 -52.06 -51.19 -53.70
CA ARG A 677 -50.75 -51.48 -54.31
C ARG A 677 -50.30 -50.39 -55.28
N ARG A 678 -50.31 -49.11 -54.92
CA ARG A 678 -50.11 -47.99 -55.86
C ARG A 678 -48.89 -47.12 -55.54
N THR A 679 -48.24 -46.58 -56.58
CA THR A 679 -47.26 -45.50 -56.45
C THR A 679 -48.01 -44.20 -56.20
N GLU A 680 -47.58 -43.42 -55.21
CA GLU A 680 -48.23 -42.15 -54.88
C GLU A 680 -47.37 -40.95 -55.22
N ILE A 681 -47.96 -39.97 -55.89
CA ILE A 681 -47.31 -38.71 -56.23
C ILE A 681 -48.15 -37.57 -55.65
N ILE A 682 -47.53 -36.73 -54.83
CA ILE A 682 -48.17 -35.59 -54.18
C ILE A 682 -47.49 -34.32 -54.67
N TYR A 683 -48.24 -33.45 -55.34
CA TYR A 683 -47.81 -32.11 -55.72
C TYR A 683 -48.45 -31.06 -54.81
N GLY A 684 -47.70 -30.02 -54.45
CA GLY A 684 -48.26 -28.84 -53.81
C GLY A 684 -47.30 -27.65 -53.79
N ASN A 685 -47.74 -26.52 -53.24
CA ASN A 685 -46.88 -25.34 -53.11
C ASN A 685 -45.95 -25.47 -51.89
N ASN A 686 -46.41 -25.14 -50.67
CA ASN A 686 -45.70 -25.50 -49.44
C ASN A 686 -46.38 -26.70 -48.77
N LEU A 687 -45.59 -27.67 -48.35
CA LEU A 687 -46.06 -28.92 -47.76
C LEU A 687 -45.54 -29.07 -46.33
N ARG A 688 -46.43 -29.37 -45.38
CA ARG A 688 -46.08 -29.68 -43.99
C ARG A 688 -46.37 -31.15 -43.71
N ILE A 689 -45.36 -31.91 -43.33
CA ILE A 689 -45.47 -33.30 -42.89
C ILE A 689 -45.56 -33.27 -41.37
N SER A 690 -46.75 -33.54 -40.82
CA SER A 690 -46.99 -33.51 -39.37
C SER A 690 -47.04 -34.88 -38.70
N ASP A 691 -47.01 -35.96 -39.48
CA ASP A 691 -46.97 -37.34 -38.97
C ASP A 691 -46.04 -38.22 -39.81
N ASN A 692 -45.69 -39.39 -39.28
CA ASN A 692 -44.87 -40.40 -39.95
C ASN A 692 -45.50 -40.83 -41.26
N ILE A 693 -44.69 -40.89 -42.32
CA ILE A 693 -45.08 -41.45 -43.61
C ILE A 693 -44.43 -42.82 -43.69
N ILE A 694 -45.25 -43.87 -43.60
CA ILE A 694 -44.77 -45.25 -43.58
C ILE A 694 -45.21 -45.96 -44.84
N ASN A 695 -44.26 -46.40 -45.64
CA ASN A 695 -44.48 -47.31 -46.74
C ASN A 695 -44.28 -48.72 -46.19
N SER A 696 -45.39 -49.40 -45.88
CA SER A 696 -45.40 -50.72 -45.24
C SER A 696 -44.59 -51.74 -46.05
N ASP A 697 -43.70 -52.48 -45.40
CA ASP A 697 -42.98 -53.58 -46.05
C ASP A 697 -43.99 -54.68 -46.46
N ARG A 698 -43.89 -55.18 -47.71
CA ARG A 698 -44.81 -56.17 -48.29
C ARG A 698 -44.05 -57.23 -49.09
N THR A 699 -44.66 -58.40 -49.28
CA THR A 699 -44.09 -59.47 -50.11
C THR A 699 -43.89 -59.00 -51.55
N VAL A 700 -42.66 -59.06 -52.03
CA VAL A 700 -42.27 -58.70 -53.40
C VAL A 700 -42.14 -59.97 -54.23
N ASN A 701 -42.91 -60.09 -55.32
CA ASN A 701 -42.82 -61.22 -56.25
C ASN A 701 -42.20 -60.81 -57.60
N SER A 702 -42.19 -59.52 -57.92
CA SER A 702 -41.61 -58.95 -59.14
C SER A 702 -41.19 -57.48 -58.94
N ASP A 703 -40.36 -56.92 -59.84
CA ASP A 703 -39.95 -55.51 -59.77
C ASP A 703 -41.12 -54.53 -59.83
N ARG A 704 -42.25 -54.95 -60.43
CA ARG A 704 -43.50 -54.18 -60.46
C ARG A 704 -44.25 -54.18 -59.13
N ASP A 705 -43.76 -54.84 -58.08
CA ASP A 705 -44.36 -54.80 -56.75
C ASP A 705 -43.73 -53.72 -55.85
N PHE A 706 -42.56 -53.19 -56.22
CA PHE A 706 -42.00 -52.04 -55.53
C PHE A 706 -42.87 -50.81 -55.75
N ARG A 707 -43.03 -49.99 -54.70
CA ARG A 707 -43.85 -48.77 -54.70
C ARG A 707 -43.09 -47.64 -54.02
N GLN A 708 -43.30 -46.43 -54.52
CA GLN A 708 -42.68 -45.23 -53.99
C GLN A 708 -43.75 -44.18 -53.70
N ILE A 709 -43.53 -43.41 -52.65
CA ILE A 709 -44.24 -42.17 -52.37
C ILE A 709 -43.32 -41.04 -52.80
N ILE A 710 -43.80 -40.14 -53.65
CA ILE A 710 -43.02 -39.01 -54.16
C ILE A 710 -43.75 -37.73 -53.80
N ILE A 711 -43.12 -36.87 -53.01
CA ILE A 711 -43.67 -35.61 -52.53
C ILE A 711 -42.91 -34.46 -53.16
N ILE A 712 -43.61 -33.64 -53.94
CA ILE A 712 -43.06 -32.55 -54.73
C ILE A 712 -43.69 -31.23 -54.31
N ALA A 713 -42.86 -30.33 -53.78
CA ALA A 713 -43.23 -28.97 -53.40
C ALA A 713 -42.63 -27.93 -54.36
N ASP A 714 -43.46 -27.03 -54.88
CA ASP A 714 -43.00 -25.86 -55.62
C ASP A 714 -42.38 -24.78 -54.70
N GLY A 715 -42.66 -24.86 -53.39
CA GLY A 715 -42.08 -24.06 -52.33
C GLY A 715 -41.26 -24.91 -51.36
N ASN A 716 -41.62 -24.89 -50.07
CA ASN A 716 -40.88 -25.56 -48.99
C ASN A 716 -41.56 -26.86 -48.55
N ILE A 717 -40.77 -27.81 -48.05
CA ILE A 717 -41.26 -28.96 -47.26
C ILE A 717 -40.85 -28.76 -45.81
N THR A 718 -41.80 -28.80 -44.90
CA THR A 718 -41.61 -28.64 -43.46
C THR A 718 -41.96 -29.94 -42.75
N ILE A 719 -41.08 -30.45 -41.90
CA ILE A 719 -41.32 -31.67 -41.15
C ILE A 719 -41.43 -31.32 -39.67
N ASP A 720 -42.53 -31.73 -39.03
CA ASP A 720 -42.75 -31.44 -37.62
C ASP A 720 -41.82 -32.25 -36.71
N GLN A 721 -41.49 -31.68 -35.55
CA GLN A 721 -40.55 -32.26 -34.58
C GLN A 721 -40.91 -33.68 -34.07
N ASN A 722 -42.17 -34.10 -34.16
CA ASN A 722 -42.62 -35.41 -33.68
C ASN A 722 -42.49 -36.52 -34.74
N VAL A 723 -42.24 -36.15 -36.01
CA VAL A 723 -42.07 -37.11 -37.09
C VAL A 723 -40.74 -37.84 -36.91
N LYS A 724 -40.77 -39.17 -36.97
CA LYS A 724 -39.63 -40.07 -36.79
C LYS A 724 -39.25 -40.82 -38.07
N ARG A 725 -40.21 -41.05 -38.96
CA ARG A 725 -40.00 -41.82 -40.20
C ARG A 725 -40.77 -41.23 -41.38
N ILE A 726 -40.09 -41.06 -42.50
CA ILE A 726 -40.66 -40.65 -43.78
C ILE A 726 -40.15 -41.57 -44.87
N ASP A 727 -41.01 -42.44 -45.37
CA ASP A 727 -40.73 -43.35 -46.48
C ASP A 727 -41.22 -42.74 -47.79
N ALA A 728 -40.58 -41.65 -48.21
CA ALA A 728 -40.94 -40.93 -49.42
C ALA A 728 -39.73 -40.21 -50.03
N TRP A 729 -39.79 -39.97 -51.33
CA TRP A 729 -38.91 -39.02 -51.99
C TRP A 729 -39.40 -37.62 -51.68
N LEU A 730 -38.50 -36.75 -51.24
CA LEU A 730 -38.82 -35.37 -50.88
C LEU A 730 -38.13 -34.43 -51.86
N ILE A 731 -38.92 -33.75 -52.69
CA ILE A 731 -38.41 -32.84 -53.72
C ILE A 731 -39.02 -31.46 -53.48
N ALA A 732 -38.19 -30.46 -53.21
CA ALA A 732 -38.63 -29.08 -52.98
C ALA A 732 -37.84 -28.08 -53.81
N LYS A 733 -38.51 -27.17 -54.53
CA LYS A 733 -37.79 -26.05 -55.17
C LYS A 733 -37.20 -25.08 -54.15
N GLY A 734 -37.81 -24.99 -52.97
CA GLY A 734 -37.35 -24.20 -51.84
C GLY A 734 -36.52 -25.01 -50.84
N THR A 735 -36.86 -24.87 -49.57
CA THR A 735 -36.14 -25.46 -48.43
C THR A 735 -36.86 -26.71 -47.92
N ILE A 736 -36.11 -27.77 -47.65
CA ILE A 736 -36.56 -28.87 -46.80
C ILE A 736 -36.03 -28.60 -45.39
N ASN A 737 -36.93 -28.48 -44.41
CA ASN A 737 -36.58 -28.33 -43.01
C ASN A 737 -37.09 -29.54 -42.22
N THR A 738 -36.17 -30.26 -41.59
CA THR A 738 -36.46 -31.50 -40.87
C THR A 738 -37.08 -31.29 -39.49
N CYS A 739 -37.05 -30.06 -38.95
CA CYS A 739 -37.74 -29.75 -37.70
C CYS A 739 -38.48 -28.41 -37.74
N ALA A 740 -39.79 -28.48 -37.46
CA ALA A 740 -40.62 -27.37 -37.10
C ALA A 740 -41.36 -27.65 -35.78
N VAL A 741 -41.42 -26.62 -34.94
CA VAL A 741 -42.16 -26.66 -33.67
C VAL A 741 -43.49 -25.95 -33.91
N ASN A 742 -44.60 -26.68 -33.75
CA ASN A 742 -45.95 -26.20 -34.07
C ASN A 742 -46.10 -25.68 -35.51
N GLY A 743 -45.34 -26.23 -36.46
CA GLY A 743 -45.34 -25.80 -37.86
C GLY A 743 -44.56 -24.52 -38.15
N LEU A 744 -43.89 -23.93 -37.14
CA LEU A 744 -43.05 -22.75 -37.30
C LEU A 744 -41.57 -23.13 -37.44
N GLN A 745 -40.91 -22.57 -38.46
CA GLN A 745 -39.51 -22.79 -38.76
C GLN A 745 -38.62 -21.69 -38.15
N ASN A 746 -38.40 -21.71 -36.83
CA ASN A 746 -37.51 -20.77 -36.15
C ASN A 746 -36.30 -21.49 -35.54
N ILE A 747 -35.09 -21.02 -35.85
CA ILE A 747 -33.84 -21.55 -35.29
C ILE A 747 -33.79 -21.46 -33.76
N GLN A 748 -34.43 -20.45 -33.17
CA GLN A 748 -34.51 -20.30 -31.70
C GLN A 748 -35.35 -21.40 -31.03
N ASN A 749 -36.20 -22.08 -31.80
CA ASN A 749 -37.02 -23.19 -31.29
C ASN A 749 -36.27 -24.52 -31.32
N VAL A 750 -35.09 -24.58 -31.95
CA VAL A 750 -34.23 -25.77 -32.00
C VAL A 750 -33.42 -25.83 -30.71
N THR A 751 -33.87 -26.65 -29.76
CA THR A 751 -33.26 -26.78 -28.43
C THR A 751 -33.00 -28.25 -28.11
N ILE A 752 -32.49 -28.57 -26.93
CA ILE A 752 -32.36 -29.98 -26.49
C ILE A 752 -33.73 -30.61 -26.20
N GLY A 753 -34.73 -29.81 -25.84
CA GLY A 753 -36.09 -30.29 -25.55
C GLY A 753 -36.99 -30.41 -26.78
N ASN A 754 -36.77 -29.57 -27.80
CA ASN A 754 -37.51 -29.59 -29.06
C ASN A 754 -36.67 -30.25 -30.15
N CYS A 755 -37.28 -30.81 -31.19
CA CYS A 755 -36.55 -31.48 -32.29
C CYS A 755 -35.66 -32.69 -31.86
N ASN A 756 -35.84 -33.19 -30.64
CA ASN A 756 -35.02 -34.24 -30.04
C ASN A 756 -35.47 -35.66 -30.42
N GLU A 757 -36.16 -35.82 -31.55
CA GLU A 757 -36.58 -37.14 -32.06
C GLU A 757 -35.76 -37.47 -33.31
N GLN A 758 -35.23 -38.70 -33.38
CA GLN A 758 -34.48 -39.16 -34.55
C GLN A 758 -35.40 -39.19 -35.77
N LEU A 759 -34.96 -38.60 -36.88
CA LEU A 759 -35.71 -38.63 -38.14
C LEU A 759 -35.00 -39.53 -39.16
N GLN A 760 -35.70 -40.55 -39.64
CA GLN A 760 -35.27 -41.36 -40.76
C GLN A 760 -36.07 -41.01 -42.01
N ILE A 761 -35.39 -40.56 -43.07
CA ILE A 761 -35.98 -40.34 -44.39
C ILE A 761 -35.49 -41.46 -45.30
N ARG A 762 -36.41 -42.32 -45.73
CA ARG A 762 -36.16 -43.42 -46.65
C ARG A 762 -36.68 -43.05 -48.04
N GLY A 763 -35.80 -42.44 -48.84
CA GLY A 763 -36.12 -41.96 -50.19
C GLY A 763 -35.18 -40.84 -50.65
N GLY A 764 -35.18 -40.59 -51.96
CA GLY A 764 -34.37 -39.52 -52.55
C GLY A 764 -34.79 -38.14 -52.02
N THR A 765 -33.83 -37.34 -51.56
CA THR A 765 -34.08 -35.98 -51.06
C THR A 765 -33.40 -34.96 -51.96
N LEU A 766 -34.18 -34.04 -52.53
CA LEU A 766 -33.72 -33.01 -53.45
C LEU A 766 -34.29 -31.65 -53.05
N SER A 767 -33.43 -30.66 -52.79
CA SER A 767 -33.89 -29.31 -52.48
C SER A 767 -32.89 -28.23 -52.83
N ASN A 768 -33.35 -26.97 -52.91
CA ASN A 768 -32.44 -25.83 -53.04
C ASN A 768 -31.68 -25.59 -51.72
N ARG A 769 -32.30 -25.90 -50.57
CA ARG A 769 -31.64 -25.87 -49.27
C ARG A 769 -32.17 -26.97 -48.35
N LEU A 770 -31.28 -27.79 -47.83
CA LEU A 770 -31.60 -28.78 -46.80
C LEU A 770 -31.17 -28.26 -45.43
N ARG A 771 -32.12 -28.12 -44.50
CA ARG A 771 -31.90 -27.72 -43.11
C ARG A 771 -32.18 -28.92 -42.21
N LEU A 772 -31.10 -29.38 -41.58
CA LEU A 772 -31.01 -30.55 -40.73
C LEU A 772 -31.00 -30.08 -39.27
N TRP A 773 -32.19 -29.91 -38.69
CA TRP A 773 -32.41 -29.23 -37.41
C TRP A 773 -32.85 -30.19 -36.28
N ARG A 774 -32.67 -31.50 -36.45
CA ARG A 774 -32.85 -32.45 -35.34
C ARG A 774 -31.72 -32.36 -34.32
N THR A 775 -32.07 -32.57 -33.05
CA THR A 775 -31.17 -32.48 -31.89
C THR A 775 -31.03 -33.81 -31.15
N PHE A 776 -31.57 -34.89 -31.72
CA PHE A 776 -31.46 -36.25 -31.19
C PHE A 776 -30.01 -36.75 -31.18
N GLY A 777 -29.68 -37.60 -30.20
CA GLY A 777 -28.34 -38.12 -30.00
C GLY A 777 -27.34 -37.03 -29.59
N SER A 778 -26.06 -37.37 -29.68
CA SER A 778 -24.90 -36.49 -29.40
C SER A 778 -24.97 -35.78 -28.03
N ASP A 779 -25.59 -36.44 -27.03
CA ASP A 779 -25.86 -35.87 -25.72
C ASP A 779 -24.93 -36.35 -24.61
N GLY A 780 -24.05 -37.31 -24.92
CA GLY A 780 -23.00 -37.75 -24.02
C GLY A 780 -23.49 -38.50 -22.78
N LYS A 781 -24.80 -38.78 -22.66
CA LYS A 781 -25.35 -39.51 -21.51
C LYS A 781 -24.86 -40.95 -21.46
N THR A 782 -24.58 -41.52 -22.63
CA THR A 782 -23.95 -42.83 -22.80
C THR A 782 -22.90 -42.76 -23.91
N ALA A 783 -21.90 -43.65 -23.89
CA ALA A 783 -20.92 -43.74 -24.97
C ALA A 783 -21.58 -43.98 -26.36
N SER A 784 -22.71 -44.71 -26.41
CA SER A 784 -23.47 -44.94 -27.64
C SER A 784 -24.18 -43.69 -28.15
N SER A 785 -24.76 -42.87 -27.25
CA SER A 785 -25.49 -41.65 -27.62
C SER A 785 -24.65 -40.66 -28.43
N LEU A 786 -23.34 -40.66 -28.23
CA LEU A 786 -22.40 -39.79 -28.93
C LEU A 786 -22.31 -40.12 -30.42
N SER A 787 -22.43 -41.39 -30.81
CA SER A 787 -22.34 -41.81 -32.22
C SER A 787 -23.69 -41.83 -32.95
N GLU A 788 -24.80 -41.78 -32.20
CA GLU A 788 -26.15 -41.78 -32.76
C GLU A 788 -26.43 -40.51 -33.57
N PRO A 789 -26.91 -40.66 -34.83
CA PRO A 789 -27.26 -39.53 -35.65
C PRO A 789 -28.66 -39.00 -35.33
N ALA A 790 -28.82 -37.70 -35.41
CA ALA A 790 -30.11 -37.04 -35.28
C ALA A 790 -30.99 -37.31 -36.50
N GLU A 791 -30.38 -37.43 -37.67
CA GLU A 791 -31.05 -37.70 -38.93
C GLU A 791 -30.33 -38.78 -39.74
N ILE A 792 -31.12 -39.65 -40.37
CA ILE A 792 -30.64 -40.65 -41.32
C ILE A 792 -31.39 -40.44 -42.62
N ILE A 793 -30.68 -40.08 -43.68
CA ILE A 793 -31.22 -40.05 -45.03
C ILE A 793 -30.71 -41.30 -45.73
N LYS A 794 -31.62 -42.23 -45.99
CA LYS A 794 -31.32 -43.54 -46.57
C LYS A 794 -32.00 -43.68 -47.91
N GLN A 795 -31.23 -43.93 -48.95
CA GLN A 795 -31.79 -44.42 -50.21
C GLN A 795 -31.79 -45.94 -50.18
N SER A 796 -32.98 -46.54 -50.08
CA SER A 796 -33.12 -48.00 -50.00
C SER A 796 -33.09 -48.66 -51.38
N ALA A 797 -32.73 -49.94 -51.43
CA ALA A 797 -32.59 -50.71 -52.68
C ALA A 797 -33.89 -50.80 -53.49
N ASP A 798 -35.05 -50.81 -52.81
CA ASP A 798 -36.39 -50.73 -53.39
C ASP A 798 -36.59 -49.54 -54.32
N THR A 799 -35.91 -48.43 -54.05
CA THR A 799 -35.95 -47.18 -54.82
C THR A 799 -35.35 -47.40 -56.22
N TYR A 800 -34.23 -48.11 -56.29
CA TYR A 800 -33.56 -48.42 -57.56
C TYR A 800 -34.34 -49.45 -58.38
N LEU A 801 -34.85 -50.50 -57.74
CA LEU A 801 -35.65 -51.54 -58.39
C LEU A 801 -36.99 -50.99 -58.90
N TRP A 802 -37.65 -50.13 -58.12
CA TRP A 802 -38.82 -49.40 -58.61
C TRP A 802 -38.49 -48.51 -59.81
N SER A 803 -37.41 -47.72 -59.74
CA SER A 803 -37.02 -46.85 -60.84
C SER A 803 -36.69 -47.63 -62.12
N GLN A 804 -36.13 -48.84 -61.99
CA GLN A 804 -35.89 -49.75 -63.11
C GLN A 804 -37.21 -50.26 -63.71
N ALA A 805 -38.20 -50.61 -62.89
CA ALA A 805 -39.52 -51.02 -63.37
C ALA A 805 -40.23 -49.88 -64.13
N GLN A 806 -40.01 -48.62 -63.73
CA GLN A 806 -40.57 -47.46 -64.40
C GLN A 806 -39.84 -47.07 -65.70
N SER A 807 -38.58 -47.44 -65.87
CA SER A 807 -37.76 -47.08 -67.04
C SER A 807 -37.89 -48.01 -68.25
N GLY A 808 -38.73 -49.05 -68.16
CA GLY A 808 -38.89 -50.13 -69.15
C GLY A 808 -39.50 -49.79 -70.53
N GLY A 809 -39.25 -48.62 -71.10
CA GLY A 809 -39.58 -48.29 -72.50
C GLY A 809 -38.50 -48.74 -73.51
N GLN A 810 -38.82 -48.75 -74.81
CA GLN A 810 -37.85 -49.08 -75.86
C GLN A 810 -36.71 -48.05 -75.90
N GLY A 811 -35.48 -48.51 -75.62
CA GLY A 811 -34.26 -47.70 -75.57
C GLY A 811 -33.44 -47.93 -74.30
N LYS A 812 -33.00 -49.16 -74.05
CA LYS A 812 -32.25 -49.53 -72.84
C LYS A 812 -30.75 -49.43 -73.05
N ILE A 813 -30.04 -48.82 -72.10
CA ILE A 813 -28.61 -49.06 -71.86
C ILE A 813 -28.52 -50.12 -70.76
N VAL A 814 -27.90 -51.27 -71.06
CA VAL A 814 -27.64 -52.35 -70.11
C VAL A 814 -26.16 -52.32 -69.74
N THR A 815 -25.83 -52.38 -68.45
CA THR A 815 -24.47 -52.72 -68.04
C THR A 815 -24.20 -54.17 -68.44
N THR A 816 -23.42 -54.38 -69.49
CA THR A 816 -23.04 -55.71 -70.00
C THR A 816 -21.88 -56.33 -69.23
N TYR A 817 -21.07 -55.50 -68.56
CA TYR A 817 -19.89 -55.93 -67.82
C TYR A 817 -19.49 -54.88 -66.77
N THR A 818 -19.08 -55.35 -65.60
CA THR A 818 -18.52 -54.53 -64.52
C THR A 818 -17.14 -55.09 -64.15
N LYS A 819 -16.12 -54.22 -64.06
CA LYS A 819 -14.79 -54.57 -63.56
C LYS A 819 -14.51 -53.77 -62.30
N GLU A 820 -14.33 -54.43 -61.18
CA GLU A 820 -13.73 -53.78 -60.02
C GLU A 820 -12.23 -53.55 -60.30
N LEU A 821 -11.79 -52.31 -60.08
CA LEU A 821 -10.38 -51.98 -60.06
C LEU A 821 -9.88 -52.11 -58.62
N PRO A 822 -8.65 -52.61 -58.40
CA PRO A 822 -8.08 -52.71 -57.07
C PRO A 822 -7.99 -51.33 -56.41
N VAL A 823 -8.23 -51.31 -55.09
CA VAL A 823 -8.22 -50.12 -54.24
C VAL A 823 -6.89 -49.36 -54.44
N ARG A 824 -6.98 -48.08 -54.81
CA ARG A 824 -5.81 -47.20 -54.81
C ARG A 824 -5.75 -46.51 -53.45
N TYR A 825 -4.70 -46.81 -52.69
CA TYR A 825 -4.36 -46.19 -51.40
C TYR A 825 -4.05 -44.70 -51.55
#